data_AF-A0A955R8W6-F1
#
_entry.id   AF-A0A955R8W6-F1
#
_cell.length_a   1.000
_cell.length_b   1.000
_cell.length_c   1.000
_cell.angle_alpha   90.00
_cell.angle_beta   90.00
_cell.angle_gamma   90.00
#
_symmetry.space_group_name_H-M   'P 1'
#
loop_
_entity.id
_entity.type
_entity.pdbx_description
1 polymer ?
#
loop_
_entity_poly.entity_id
_entity_poly.type
_entity_poly.pdbx_seq_one_letter_code
_entity_poly.pdbx_strand_id
1 'polypeptide(L)'
;MSHLPWPAAPPDPPARLGAVTPEYRRHLVGVLIGLGVFVAVYLGLLWFLLDTVWVAWGRLSWMGLLLASPAILLSAFLLSGLFAVRRGTLGPDAIEVTATDQPTLLAFVHRVADEVGAPRPHKVFLVSGVQAAVFFDLAAWNLLLPTRKNLLLGLGLVNVATLDELKAVLAHELGHFAQRSAGVSRYAYTSMQVVAHLVGHRGRIDGFLRGLSTFDLRIAWIGWLLRLIVWSMRAVLDTVFRGLLRVERALSREMEFQADLVSVRLAGSDSLVHALSRLVAADEAWDRALDLAAERAALGQVVLDLYAVQERVIERLRQVRDEPGFGATPARPVADAAAFRVFAHQTATAPQMWSTHPTNADREENAKRTYLASTLDPRPAWILFTDADGLRREVTARVLSVIEPTGEPVDLVAAVDEAFDVLPAQPRFRGMYLGRSVVRSARHASQLVGDLSQEPDRDDVIARLDTLYPESLVPRLRDLREHQEELASLEGLRDGLLEAPGGVVRFRGRELPRRELAATVEVVRAELREDRAALAAHDLEARTSHRLAARCLDPAWERSLAGLLDLLHLVEHVRADLQDAHAVLRHALKVALADGRLSASEQRRIVSVARQAWVVCGHVHGLQVGIAPPVVDEPLQLRALLPHDPSLPAPDVDNLAQWVPAFAAWALSVDACLAPLASRTLTCLLRTEDAVATALRGGTSLDEAPLACVVPERHPTLVPGEERERLDQLSTWDRFQLADGWVAGGARLGVAGAFLGASAMVTGWMMVGNEVAVHNGLAVPVVVQLGDLTLHVDAHGVGHATLDDDRLVVQATTEEGALVERFEVDLRGAPREGMVYDVASAAVLTEETLVYGPGPAQPSRALGAPRWSAATVDLPHGDPPDQIEVPKGAPYGTRTMLVSDGQPTYAQVATLPQDERRSLVAAHLRWDPASTLQAWVGIAELADLEVLTLRDDAEQQRLALGLLAQGVASVAGDRRVCAGQAAEARVHPEDTARALLAAICGGDEQVLALWEAHPDDDDVAWEAVSALAQGERWGEAASLAARVGTERDPGLVLRIARMVGAEAPAMALDPAFLGILAIEDDPEAARSAARAAPELELVALLAGGVPAEAALGAAPPDVARQFRPLVAASDGVSGPVVDQALEEAGGVRHLSDATAVAALAVREGTPPDPTALDLLRHAPGGARVVAALDRDRLATPGWLDEHLRGADLGTRARARLVGCVVLGEDAPASWRREARALLLPWERPWLHP
;
A
#
# COMPACT_ATOMS: atom_id res chain seq x y z
N MET A 1 7.74 -52.09 -37.49
CA MET A 1 8.20 -50.73 -37.18
C MET A 1 9.56 -50.59 -37.82
N SER A 2 9.60 -49.95 -38.99
CA SER A 2 10.83 -49.58 -39.70
C SER A 2 11.78 -48.83 -38.76
N HIS A 3 13.08 -49.05 -38.93
CA HIS A 3 14.13 -48.47 -38.09
C HIS A 3 13.95 -46.94 -37.97
N LEU A 4 13.62 -46.45 -36.77
CA LEU A 4 13.60 -45.01 -36.47
C LEU A 4 15.00 -44.44 -36.76
N PRO A 5 15.15 -43.42 -37.63
CA PRO A 5 16.42 -42.75 -37.85
C PRO A 5 16.92 -42.16 -36.52
N TRP A 6 17.96 -42.76 -35.95
CA TRP A 6 18.46 -42.39 -34.63
C TRP A 6 19.99 -42.31 -34.64
N PRO A 7 20.58 -41.14 -34.35
CA PRO A 7 22.01 -41.02 -34.12
C PRO A 7 22.44 -41.67 -32.80
N ALA A 8 23.58 -42.34 -32.78
CA ALA A 8 24.06 -42.99 -31.56
C ALA A 8 24.39 -41.94 -30.47
N ALA A 9 24.18 -42.31 -29.21
CA ALA A 9 24.63 -41.48 -28.09
C ALA A 9 26.17 -41.56 -27.96
N PRO A 10 26.84 -40.55 -27.39
CA PRO A 10 28.26 -40.64 -27.07
C PRO A 10 28.52 -41.82 -26.10
N PRO A 11 29.68 -42.50 -26.20
CA PRO A 11 30.01 -43.64 -25.34
C PRO A 11 30.30 -43.20 -23.90
N ASP A 12 29.75 -43.93 -22.92
CA ASP A 12 29.96 -43.79 -21.48
C ASP A 12 29.94 -42.34 -20.93
N PRO A 13 28.84 -41.58 -21.13
CA PRO A 13 28.75 -40.24 -20.55
C PRO A 13 28.80 -40.31 -19.02
N PRO A 14 29.50 -39.39 -18.33
CA PRO A 14 29.57 -39.38 -16.88
C PRO A 14 28.17 -39.34 -16.26
N ALA A 15 27.89 -40.24 -15.31
CA ALA A 15 26.55 -40.40 -14.72
C ALA A 15 26.00 -39.14 -14.04
N ARG A 16 26.87 -38.20 -13.64
CA ARG A 16 26.52 -36.91 -13.03
C ARG A 16 26.53 -35.73 -14.03
N LEU A 17 26.84 -35.95 -15.31
CA LEU A 17 26.85 -34.88 -16.31
C LEU A 17 25.42 -34.34 -16.48
N GLY A 18 25.27 -33.04 -16.28
CA GLY A 18 23.99 -32.34 -16.24
C GLY A 18 23.29 -32.31 -14.87
N ALA A 19 23.86 -32.87 -13.80
CA ALA A 19 23.27 -32.75 -12.46
C ALA A 19 23.31 -31.31 -11.93
N VAL A 20 22.26 -30.93 -11.18
CA VAL A 20 22.10 -29.58 -10.60
C VAL A 20 23.28 -29.19 -9.70
N THR A 21 23.92 -28.04 -9.97
CA THR A 21 25.03 -27.48 -9.20
C THR A 21 24.58 -26.87 -7.85
N PRO A 22 25.46 -26.71 -6.85
CA PRO A 22 25.13 -26.00 -5.61
C PRO A 22 24.73 -24.54 -5.84
N GLU A 23 25.31 -23.88 -6.84
CA GLU A 23 24.96 -22.52 -7.27
C GLU A 23 23.53 -22.45 -7.79
N TYR A 24 23.16 -23.36 -8.68
CA TYR A 24 21.77 -23.50 -9.13
C TYR A 24 20.79 -23.60 -7.97
N ARG A 25 21.09 -24.45 -6.96
CA ARG A 25 20.19 -24.64 -5.81
C ARG A 25 20.00 -23.36 -5.00
N ARG A 26 21.07 -22.58 -4.79
CA ARG A 26 20.99 -21.30 -4.08
C ARG A 26 20.12 -20.30 -4.84
N HIS A 27 20.32 -20.16 -6.14
CA HIS A 27 19.50 -19.28 -6.98
C HIS A 27 18.04 -19.75 -7.03
N LEU A 28 17.80 -21.06 -7.14
CA LEU A 28 16.45 -21.63 -7.11
C LEU A 28 15.72 -21.29 -5.80
N VAL A 29 16.37 -21.47 -4.64
CA VAL A 29 15.78 -21.09 -3.35
C VAL A 29 15.45 -19.59 -3.31
N GLY A 30 16.36 -18.75 -3.82
CA GLY A 30 16.09 -17.31 -3.94
C GLY A 30 14.86 -17.00 -4.79
N VAL A 31 14.69 -17.65 -5.94
CA VAL A 31 13.51 -17.48 -6.81
C VAL A 31 12.24 -17.96 -6.12
N LEU A 32 12.27 -19.09 -5.41
CA LEU A 32 11.11 -19.59 -4.67
C LEU A 32 10.70 -18.65 -3.53
N ILE A 33 11.67 -18.09 -2.80
CA ILE A 33 11.39 -17.06 -1.77
C ILE A 33 10.77 -15.83 -2.44
N GLY A 34 11.36 -15.33 -3.53
CA GLY A 34 10.83 -14.19 -4.26
C GLY A 34 9.42 -14.42 -4.81
N LEU A 35 9.15 -15.63 -5.31
CA LEU A 35 7.83 -16.05 -5.75
C LEU A 35 6.84 -16.10 -4.58
N GLY A 36 7.25 -16.67 -3.44
CA GLY A 36 6.46 -16.71 -2.21
C GLY A 36 6.10 -15.31 -1.73
N VAL A 37 7.06 -14.37 -1.75
CA VAL A 37 6.83 -12.95 -1.45
C VAL A 37 5.85 -12.33 -2.43
N PHE A 38 6.00 -12.57 -3.74
CA PHE A 38 5.07 -12.05 -4.74
C PHE A 38 3.64 -12.56 -4.50
N VAL A 39 3.48 -13.87 -4.30
CA VAL A 39 2.17 -14.49 -4.03
C VAL A 39 1.58 -13.96 -2.73
N ALA A 40 2.37 -13.81 -1.67
CA ALA A 40 1.91 -13.25 -0.40
C ALA A 40 1.44 -11.80 -0.54
N VAL A 41 2.17 -10.95 -1.27
CA VAL A 41 1.76 -9.57 -1.55
C VAL A 41 0.49 -9.53 -2.39
N TYR A 42 0.41 -10.37 -3.43
CA TYR A 42 -0.74 -10.42 -4.33
C TYR A 42 -2.02 -10.89 -3.59
N LEU A 43 -1.94 -12.01 -2.87
CA LEU A 43 -3.04 -12.55 -2.08
C LEU A 43 -3.39 -11.68 -0.89
N GLY A 44 -2.39 -11.05 -0.26
CA GLY A 44 -2.62 -10.09 0.83
C GLY A 44 -3.38 -8.86 0.36
N LEU A 45 -3.03 -8.29 -0.81
CA LEU A 45 -3.78 -7.20 -1.43
C LEU A 45 -5.21 -7.62 -1.79
N LEU A 46 -5.37 -8.83 -2.38
CA LEU A 46 -6.69 -9.35 -2.72
C LEU A 46 -7.55 -9.57 -1.46
N TRP A 47 -6.99 -10.20 -0.44
CA TRP A 47 -7.66 -10.47 0.83
C TRP A 47 -8.08 -9.17 1.51
N PHE A 48 -7.18 -8.19 1.61
CA PHE A 48 -7.49 -6.86 2.16
C PHE A 48 -8.66 -6.19 1.43
N LEU A 49 -8.68 -6.23 0.09
CA LEU A 49 -9.78 -5.63 -0.68
C LEU A 49 -11.09 -6.41 -0.52
N LEU A 50 -11.05 -7.75 -0.51
CA LEU A 50 -12.23 -8.58 -0.31
C LEU A 50 -12.79 -8.44 1.10
N ASP A 51 -11.93 -8.33 2.10
CA ASP A 51 -12.31 -8.05 3.49
C ASP A 51 -12.99 -6.67 3.59
N THR A 52 -12.43 -5.65 2.93
CA THR A 52 -13.06 -4.31 2.83
C THR A 52 -14.46 -4.40 2.20
N VAL A 53 -14.63 -5.19 1.14
CA VAL A 53 -15.93 -5.41 0.50
C VAL A 53 -16.89 -6.18 1.41
N TRP A 54 -16.40 -7.21 2.11
CA TRP A 54 -17.19 -8.02 3.04
C TRP A 54 -17.71 -7.19 4.20
N VAL A 55 -16.83 -6.39 4.82
CA VAL A 55 -17.19 -5.44 5.89
C VAL A 55 -18.23 -4.44 5.38
N ALA A 56 -18.04 -3.87 4.19
CA ALA A 56 -19.02 -2.94 3.62
C ALA A 56 -20.38 -3.60 3.31
N TRP A 57 -20.35 -4.85 2.83
CA TRP A 57 -21.55 -5.62 2.50
C TRP A 57 -22.35 -5.94 3.76
N GLY A 58 -21.69 -6.32 4.86
CA GLY A 58 -22.33 -6.60 6.14
C GLY A 58 -23.14 -5.42 6.72
N ARG A 59 -22.85 -4.19 6.28
CA ARG A 59 -23.50 -2.96 6.75
C ARG A 59 -24.72 -2.52 5.92
N LEU A 60 -25.05 -3.23 4.84
CA LEU A 60 -26.24 -3.07 3.98
C LEU A 60 -26.70 -1.62 3.60
N SER A 61 -25.85 -0.61 3.73
CA SER A 61 -26.20 0.79 3.42
C SER A 61 -25.82 1.17 2.00
N TRP A 62 -26.61 2.05 1.36
CA TRP A 62 -26.30 2.57 0.02
C TRP A 62 -24.95 3.32 -0.01
N MET A 63 -24.60 3.97 1.10
CA MET A 63 -23.32 4.65 1.29
C MET A 63 -22.18 3.63 1.39
N GLY A 64 -22.36 2.54 2.15
CA GLY A 64 -21.41 1.44 2.26
C GLY A 64 -21.14 0.76 0.92
N LEU A 65 -22.18 0.53 0.11
CA LEU A 65 -22.05 0.03 -1.26
C LEU A 65 -21.30 1.00 -2.19
N LEU A 66 -21.54 2.31 -2.04
CA LEU A 66 -20.83 3.34 -2.80
C LEU A 66 -19.35 3.44 -2.39
N LEU A 67 -19.06 3.38 -1.09
CA LEU A 67 -17.72 3.37 -0.51
C LEU A 67 -16.94 2.08 -0.84
N ALA A 68 -17.62 0.94 -0.96
CA ALA A 68 -17.03 -0.32 -1.37
C ALA A 68 -16.75 -0.40 -2.88
N SER A 69 -17.41 0.43 -3.69
CA SER A 69 -17.32 0.36 -5.15
C SER A 69 -15.87 0.40 -5.70
N PRO A 70 -14.92 1.18 -5.15
CA PRO A 70 -13.52 1.11 -5.54
C PRO A 70 -12.88 -0.23 -5.16
N ALA A 71 -13.13 -0.74 -3.94
CA ALA A 71 -12.61 -2.02 -3.48
C ALA A 71 -13.17 -3.20 -4.30
N ILE A 72 -14.45 -3.16 -4.69
CA ILE A 72 -15.08 -4.13 -5.60
C ILE A 72 -14.39 -4.09 -6.97
N LEU A 73 -14.21 -2.90 -7.54
CA LEU A 73 -13.58 -2.73 -8.85
C LEU A 73 -12.10 -3.19 -8.85
N LEU A 74 -11.37 -2.92 -7.77
CA LEU A 74 -9.97 -3.34 -7.61
C LEU A 74 -9.85 -4.84 -7.33
N SER A 75 -10.76 -5.42 -6.54
CA SER A 75 -10.85 -6.87 -6.35
C SER A 75 -11.14 -7.56 -7.67
N ALA A 76 -12.09 -7.03 -8.45
CA ALA A 76 -12.40 -7.52 -9.80
C ALA A 76 -11.18 -7.39 -10.73
N PHE A 77 -10.38 -6.33 -10.61
CA PHE A 77 -9.14 -6.17 -11.37
C PHE A 77 -8.12 -7.28 -11.04
N LEU A 78 -7.82 -7.53 -9.76
CA LEU A 78 -6.94 -8.64 -9.39
C LEU A 78 -7.51 -9.99 -9.82
N LEU A 79 -8.78 -10.28 -9.48
CA LEU A 79 -9.46 -11.52 -9.86
C LEU A 79 -9.44 -11.73 -11.38
N SER A 80 -9.60 -10.68 -12.17
CA SER A 80 -9.55 -10.78 -13.64
C SER A 80 -8.20 -11.30 -14.13
N GLY A 81 -7.09 -10.96 -13.46
CA GLY A 81 -5.77 -11.51 -13.75
C GLY A 81 -5.67 -13.00 -13.41
N LEU A 82 -6.29 -13.45 -12.32
CA LEU A 82 -6.29 -14.87 -11.93
C LEU A 82 -7.06 -15.77 -12.92
N PHE A 83 -8.15 -15.26 -13.50
CA PHE A 83 -8.94 -16.00 -14.49
C PHE A 83 -8.49 -15.75 -15.94
N ALA A 84 -7.52 -14.86 -16.17
CA ALA A 84 -6.97 -14.62 -17.48
C ALA A 84 -6.18 -15.84 -17.96
N VAL A 85 -6.57 -16.37 -19.12
CA VAL A 85 -5.80 -17.39 -19.85
C VAL A 85 -5.07 -16.68 -20.97
N ARG A 86 -3.74 -16.68 -20.94
CA ARG A 86 -2.95 -16.37 -22.14
C ARG A 86 -2.68 -17.66 -22.86
N ARG A 87 -3.42 -17.86 -23.95
CA ARG A 87 -3.06 -18.88 -24.93
C ARG A 87 -1.75 -18.48 -25.58
N GLY A 88 -0.88 -19.44 -25.85
CA GLY A 88 0.27 -19.19 -26.69
C GLY A 88 -0.21 -18.61 -28.03
N THR A 89 0.19 -17.38 -28.36
CA THR A 89 -0.13 -16.77 -29.64
C THR A 89 0.73 -17.44 -30.69
N LEU A 90 0.18 -18.48 -31.32
CA LEU A 90 0.76 -19.11 -32.50
C LEU A 90 0.55 -18.18 -33.70
N GLY A 91 1.57 -18.06 -34.54
CA GLY A 91 1.47 -17.34 -35.80
C GLY A 91 0.44 -17.99 -36.74
N PRO A 92 -0.03 -17.26 -37.76
CA PRO A 92 -0.95 -17.81 -38.77
C PRO A 92 -0.34 -19.00 -39.54
N ASP A 93 0.99 -19.14 -39.53
CA ASP A 93 1.77 -20.18 -40.17
C ASP A 93 1.88 -21.49 -39.35
N ALA A 94 1.40 -21.52 -38.11
CA ALA A 94 1.56 -22.70 -37.25
C ALA A 94 0.65 -23.88 -37.63
N ILE A 95 1.22 -25.09 -37.67
CA ILE A 95 0.52 -26.35 -37.97
C ILE A 95 0.67 -27.33 -36.79
N GLU A 96 -0.43 -27.75 -36.18
CA GLU A 96 -0.41 -28.85 -35.21
C GLU A 96 -0.24 -30.19 -35.95
N VAL A 97 0.74 -30.99 -35.56
CA VAL A 97 0.99 -32.32 -36.14
C VAL A 97 0.68 -33.43 -35.16
N THR A 98 0.05 -34.50 -35.65
CA THR A 98 -0.31 -35.68 -34.86
C THR A 98 0.53 -36.91 -35.24
N ALA A 99 0.41 -37.98 -34.46
CA ALA A 99 1.11 -39.25 -34.73
C ALA A 99 0.62 -39.93 -36.02
N THR A 100 -0.54 -39.52 -36.54
CA THR A 100 -1.07 -39.97 -37.83
C THR A 100 -0.40 -39.21 -38.97
N ASP A 101 -0.17 -37.90 -38.81
CA ASP A 101 0.38 -37.04 -39.85
C ASP A 101 1.90 -37.22 -40.00
N GLN A 102 2.61 -37.23 -38.87
CA GLN A 102 4.09 -37.25 -38.82
C GLN A 102 4.61 -38.31 -37.83
N PRO A 103 4.41 -39.62 -38.08
CA PRO A 103 4.69 -40.69 -37.12
C PRO A 103 6.17 -40.78 -36.71
N THR A 104 7.09 -40.65 -37.68
CA THR A 104 8.55 -40.76 -37.44
C THR A 104 9.06 -39.60 -36.61
N LEU A 105 8.63 -38.37 -36.90
CA LEU A 105 8.97 -37.17 -36.14
C LEU A 105 8.50 -37.27 -34.69
N LEU A 106 7.24 -37.62 -34.45
CA LEU A 106 6.73 -37.73 -33.08
C LEU A 106 7.40 -38.86 -32.31
N ALA A 107 7.69 -40.00 -32.96
CA ALA A 107 8.47 -41.08 -32.34
C ALA A 107 9.89 -40.61 -31.96
N PHE A 108 10.53 -39.80 -32.81
CA PHE A 108 11.83 -39.21 -32.54
C PHE A 108 11.79 -38.23 -31.36
N VAL A 109 10.86 -37.27 -31.37
CA VAL A 109 10.67 -36.30 -30.28
C VAL A 109 10.35 -36.99 -28.96
N HIS A 110 9.47 -37.99 -28.96
CA HIS A 110 9.15 -38.77 -27.75
C HIS A 110 10.35 -39.54 -27.23
N ARG A 111 11.16 -40.13 -28.12
CA ARG A 111 12.38 -40.83 -27.71
C ARG A 111 13.41 -39.87 -27.12
N VAL A 112 13.60 -38.69 -27.70
CA VAL A 112 14.46 -37.65 -27.11
C VAL A 112 13.95 -37.27 -25.72
N ALA A 113 12.63 -37.03 -25.56
CA ALA A 113 12.04 -36.71 -24.26
C ALA A 113 12.26 -37.82 -23.22
N ASP A 114 12.11 -39.09 -23.62
CA ASP A 114 12.32 -40.26 -22.76
C ASP A 114 13.79 -40.38 -22.33
N GLU A 115 14.76 -40.24 -23.24
CA GLU A 115 16.20 -40.33 -22.93
C GLU A 115 16.71 -39.12 -22.12
N VAL A 116 16.12 -37.94 -22.32
CA VAL A 116 16.38 -36.74 -21.51
C VAL A 116 15.77 -36.90 -20.11
N GLY A 117 14.65 -37.60 -19.98
CA GLY A 117 13.88 -37.76 -18.74
C GLY A 117 12.88 -36.60 -18.52
N ALA A 118 12.38 -36.02 -19.61
CA ALA A 118 11.39 -34.95 -19.63
C ALA A 118 9.99 -35.51 -19.94
N PRO A 119 8.90 -34.86 -19.49
CA PRO A 119 7.56 -35.24 -19.91
C PRO A 119 7.42 -35.08 -21.43
N ARG A 120 6.81 -36.07 -22.09
CA ARG A 120 6.52 -36.01 -23.53
C ARG A 120 5.64 -34.78 -23.86
N PRO A 121 5.91 -34.05 -24.95
CA PRO A 121 5.06 -32.94 -25.39
C PRO A 121 3.62 -33.39 -25.61
N HIS A 122 2.65 -32.57 -25.21
CA HIS A 122 1.23 -32.82 -25.41
C HIS A 122 0.82 -32.61 -26.88
N LYS A 123 1.33 -31.53 -27.48
CA LYS A 123 1.15 -31.17 -28.89
C LYS A 123 2.48 -30.74 -29.48
N VAL A 124 2.68 -30.99 -30.76
CA VAL A 124 3.83 -30.51 -31.54
C VAL A 124 3.31 -29.60 -32.64
N PHE A 125 3.85 -28.39 -32.72
CA PHE A 125 3.51 -27.39 -33.72
C PHE A 125 4.70 -27.16 -34.63
N LEU A 126 4.45 -27.16 -35.94
CA LEU A 126 5.42 -26.78 -36.95
C LEU A 126 5.19 -25.32 -37.33
N VAL A 127 6.26 -24.53 -37.43
CA VAL A 127 6.21 -23.12 -37.87
C VAL A 127 7.25 -22.87 -38.95
N SER A 128 7.19 -21.71 -39.58
CA SER A 128 8.03 -21.41 -40.73
C SER A 128 9.51 -21.17 -40.41
N GLY A 129 9.79 -20.36 -39.38
CA GLY A 129 11.12 -19.81 -39.09
C GLY A 129 12.15 -20.77 -38.52
N VAL A 130 13.29 -20.21 -38.12
CA VAL A 130 14.43 -20.92 -37.51
C VAL A 130 14.29 -20.87 -35.99
N GLN A 131 13.48 -21.77 -35.43
CA GLN A 131 13.23 -21.78 -33.98
C GLN A 131 12.88 -23.17 -33.46
N ALA A 132 13.20 -23.46 -32.21
CA ALA A 132 12.60 -24.56 -31.46
C ALA A 132 12.32 -24.04 -30.05
N ALA A 133 11.14 -24.31 -29.51
CA ALA A 133 10.78 -23.83 -28.18
C ALA A 133 9.71 -24.72 -27.55
N VAL A 134 9.74 -24.86 -26.23
CA VAL A 134 8.64 -25.48 -25.47
C VAL A 134 7.79 -24.39 -24.84
N PHE A 135 6.49 -24.36 -25.17
CA PHE A 135 5.53 -23.39 -24.64
C PHE A 135 4.32 -24.07 -24.02
N PHE A 136 3.51 -23.33 -23.27
CA PHE A 136 2.29 -23.85 -22.65
C PHE A 136 1.28 -22.71 -22.45
N ASP A 137 0.01 -23.07 -22.33
CA ASP A 137 -1.03 -22.08 -22.02
C ASP A 137 -0.85 -21.57 -20.59
N LEU A 138 -0.74 -20.25 -20.48
CA LEU A 138 -0.46 -19.56 -19.22
C LEU A 138 -1.74 -19.15 -18.53
N ALA A 139 -1.74 -19.43 -17.24
CA ALA A 139 -2.95 -19.58 -16.47
C ALA A 139 -2.58 -19.47 -14.98
N ALA A 140 -3.24 -18.61 -14.19
CA ALA A 140 -2.88 -18.42 -12.78
C ALA A 140 -2.97 -19.69 -11.91
N TRP A 141 -3.88 -20.60 -12.22
CA TRP A 141 -4.07 -21.90 -11.57
C TRP A 141 -2.94 -22.88 -11.91
N ASN A 142 -2.08 -22.55 -12.90
CA ASN A 142 -0.83 -23.26 -13.13
C ASN A 142 0.20 -23.04 -12.00
N LEU A 143 -0.04 -22.09 -11.08
CA LEU A 143 0.72 -21.98 -9.81
C LEU A 143 0.38 -23.11 -8.83
N LEU A 144 -0.68 -23.86 -9.07
CA LEU A 144 -1.13 -24.97 -8.23
C LEU A 144 -1.16 -26.30 -8.99
N LEU A 145 -1.40 -26.27 -10.31
CA LEU A 145 -1.54 -27.44 -11.17
C LEU A 145 -0.44 -27.47 -12.28
N PRO A 146 0.12 -28.64 -12.61
CA PRO A 146 1.08 -28.76 -13.71
C PRO A 146 0.46 -28.43 -15.06
N THR A 147 1.21 -27.73 -15.92
CA THR A 147 0.81 -27.44 -17.30
C THR A 147 1.15 -28.55 -18.27
N ARG A 148 0.29 -28.72 -19.29
CA ARG A 148 0.63 -29.50 -20.48
C ARG A 148 1.53 -28.64 -21.36
N LYS A 149 2.65 -29.21 -21.78
CA LYS A 149 3.68 -28.52 -22.58
C LYS A 149 3.52 -28.88 -24.04
N ASN A 150 3.63 -27.89 -24.90
CA ASN A 150 3.61 -28.04 -26.34
C ASN A 150 5.03 -27.75 -26.86
N LEU A 151 5.45 -28.50 -27.87
CA LEU A 151 6.71 -28.24 -28.58
C LEU A 151 6.38 -27.44 -29.83
N LEU A 152 7.17 -26.41 -30.10
CA LEU A 152 7.18 -25.67 -31.34
C LEU A 152 8.50 -25.99 -32.05
N LEU A 153 8.42 -26.38 -33.32
CA LEU A 153 9.57 -26.73 -34.15
C LEU A 153 9.47 -25.99 -35.50
N GLY A 154 10.44 -25.12 -35.74
CA GLY A 154 10.56 -24.33 -36.95
C GLY A 154 11.19 -25.12 -38.09
N LEU A 155 10.56 -25.09 -39.25
CA LEU A 155 11.02 -25.79 -40.43
C LEU A 155 12.26 -25.14 -41.05
N GLY A 156 12.49 -23.84 -40.83
CA GLY A 156 13.73 -23.17 -41.23
C GLY A 156 14.96 -23.72 -40.52
N LEU A 157 14.80 -24.18 -39.26
CA LEU A 157 15.84 -24.92 -38.52
C LEU A 157 16.01 -26.33 -39.09
N VAL A 158 14.91 -27.06 -39.30
CA VAL A 158 14.92 -28.42 -39.86
C VAL A 158 15.60 -28.46 -41.22
N ASN A 159 15.42 -27.41 -42.03
CA ASN A 159 15.96 -27.31 -43.37
C ASN A 159 17.48 -27.31 -43.40
N VAL A 160 18.12 -26.69 -42.40
CA VAL A 160 19.58 -26.55 -42.37
C VAL A 160 20.21 -27.62 -41.48
N ALA A 161 19.55 -28.06 -40.41
CA ALA A 161 20.12 -28.97 -39.42
C ALA A 161 20.31 -30.41 -39.91
N THR A 162 21.41 -31.05 -39.48
CA THR A 162 21.56 -32.51 -39.55
C THR A 162 20.69 -33.19 -38.49
N LEU A 163 20.52 -34.51 -38.60
CA LEU A 163 19.79 -35.32 -37.64
C LEU A 163 20.41 -35.24 -36.23
N ASP A 164 21.75 -35.19 -36.14
CA ASP A 164 22.48 -35.09 -34.87
C ASP A 164 22.35 -33.69 -34.23
N GLU A 165 22.44 -32.64 -35.05
CA GLU A 165 22.22 -31.26 -34.61
C GLU A 165 20.78 -31.04 -34.14
N LEU A 166 19.78 -31.55 -34.88
CA LEU A 166 18.38 -31.47 -34.45
C LEU A 166 18.13 -32.24 -33.15
N LYS A 167 18.76 -33.41 -32.97
CA LYS A 167 18.74 -34.16 -31.70
C LYS A 167 19.30 -33.30 -30.57
N ALA A 168 20.43 -32.63 -30.79
CA ALA A 168 21.06 -31.76 -29.79
C ALA A 168 20.17 -30.56 -29.41
N VAL A 169 19.56 -29.89 -30.41
CA VAL A 169 18.62 -28.77 -30.17
C VAL A 169 17.41 -29.26 -29.37
N LEU A 170 16.76 -30.34 -29.80
CA LEU A 170 15.60 -30.88 -29.07
C LEU A 170 15.96 -31.36 -27.66
N ALA A 171 17.15 -31.95 -27.47
CA ALA A 171 17.62 -32.38 -26.16
C ALA A 171 17.88 -31.19 -25.22
N HIS A 172 18.33 -30.05 -25.75
CA HIS A 172 18.46 -28.80 -25.01
C HIS A 172 17.09 -28.25 -24.60
N GLU A 173 16.18 -28.07 -25.58
CA GLU A 173 14.82 -27.53 -25.33
C GLU A 173 14.02 -28.38 -24.33
N LEU A 174 14.11 -29.71 -24.45
CA LEU A 174 13.48 -30.64 -23.51
C LEU A 174 14.28 -30.75 -22.19
N GLY A 175 15.56 -30.41 -22.21
CA GLY A 175 16.50 -30.44 -21.09
C GLY A 175 16.10 -29.51 -19.94
N HIS A 176 15.46 -28.38 -20.23
CA HIS A 176 14.85 -27.50 -19.21
C HIS A 176 13.83 -28.23 -18.32
N PHE A 177 13.32 -29.38 -18.75
CA PHE A 177 12.26 -30.11 -18.07
C PHE A 177 12.68 -31.46 -17.51
N ALA A 178 13.93 -31.89 -17.70
CA ALA A 178 14.45 -33.16 -17.21
C ALA A 178 15.05 -33.08 -15.80
N GLN A 179 14.84 -34.13 -14.98
CA GLN A 179 15.43 -34.48 -13.66
C GLN A 179 14.46 -34.58 -12.45
N ARG A 180 14.88 -35.30 -11.40
CA ARG A 180 14.13 -35.52 -10.12
C ARG A 180 14.02 -34.26 -9.26
N SER A 181 15.03 -33.39 -9.26
CA SER A 181 14.99 -32.05 -8.66
C SER A 181 14.22 -31.03 -9.51
N ALA A 182 13.91 -31.36 -10.77
CA ALA A 182 13.27 -30.45 -11.70
C ALA A 182 11.78 -30.22 -11.41
N GLY A 183 11.13 -30.91 -10.47
CA GLY A 183 9.78 -30.54 -10.03
C GLY A 183 9.73 -29.08 -9.56
N VAL A 184 10.70 -28.69 -8.74
CA VAL A 184 10.80 -27.36 -8.16
C VAL A 184 11.30 -26.34 -9.17
N SER A 185 12.27 -26.70 -10.03
CA SER A 185 12.76 -25.83 -11.10
C SER A 185 11.70 -25.54 -12.16
N ARG A 186 10.97 -26.57 -12.61
CA ARG A 186 9.83 -26.41 -13.53
C ARG A 186 8.77 -25.53 -12.92
N TYR A 187 8.48 -25.75 -11.64
CA TYR A 187 7.54 -24.92 -10.89
C TYR A 187 7.99 -23.45 -10.87
N ALA A 188 9.24 -23.17 -10.53
CA ALA A 188 9.78 -21.82 -10.49
C ALA A 188 9.67 -21.12 -11.87
N TYR A 189 10.06 -21.80 -12.95
CA TYR A 189 9.99 -21.27 -14.31
C TYR A 189 8.54 -21.03 -14.78
N THR A 190 7.64 -21.99 -14.59
CA THR A 190 6.21 -21.83 -14.93
C THR A 190 5.58 -20.72 -14.10
N SER A 191 5.88 -20.66 -12.80
CA SER A 191 5.35 -19.64 -11.89
C SER A 191 5.80 -18.24 -12.27
N MET A 192 7.06 -18.09 -12.68
CA MET A 192 7.61 -16.83 -13.18
C MET A 192 6.83 -16.32 -14.40
N GLN A 193 6.57 -17.18 -15.39
CA GLN A 193 5.79 -16.79 -16.57
C GLN A 193 4.34 -16.42 -16.22
N VAL A 194 3.74 -17.14 -15.25
CA VAL A 194 2.40 -16.82 -14.73
C VAL A 194 2.39 -15.47 -14.02
N VAL A 195 3.39 -15.18 -13.18
CA VAL A 195 3.53 -13.88 -12.51
C VAL A 195 3.71 -12.76 -13.53
N ALA A 196 4.56 -12.96 -14.54
CA ALA A 196 4.75 -12.01 -15.64
C ALA A 196 3.43 -11.73 -16.37
N HIS A 197 2.62 -12.78 -16.59
CA HIS A 197 1.29 -12.63 -17.18
C HIS A 197 0.33 -11.86 -16.27
N LEU A 198 0.30 -12.15 -14.97
CA LEU A 198 -0.55 -11.46 -13.98
C LEU A 198 -0.25 -9.96 -13.91
N VAL A 199 1.03 -9.58 -13.88
CA VAL A 199 1.46 -8.17 -13.81
C VAL A 199 1.21 -7.44 -15.13
N GLY A 200 1.47 -8.11 -16.26
CA GLY A 200 1.31 -7.55 -17.60
C GLY A 200 -0.14 -7.47 -18.10
N HIS A 201 -1.09 -8.12 -17.42
CA HIS A 201 -2.49 -8.15 -17.86
C HIS A 201 -3.10 -6.74 -17.87
N ARG A 202 -3.62 -6.33 -19.04
CA ARG A 202 -4.45 -5.12 -19.21
C ARG A 202 -5.82 -5.55 -19.70
N GLY A 203 -6.82 -5.39 -18.84
CA GLY A 203 -8.15 -5.97 -19.02
C GLY A 203 -9.20 -4.96 -19.47
N ARG A 204 -10.45 -5.40 -19.55
CA ARG A 204 -11.62 -4.56 -19.89
C ARG A 204 -11.81 -3.39 -18.90
N ILE A 205 -11.36 -3.57 -17.65
CA ILE A 205 -11.39 -2.53 -16.60
C ILE A 205 -10.53 -1.32 -16.98
N ASP A 206 -9.34 -1.53 -17.57
CA ASP A 206 -8.50 -0.43 -18.06
C ASP A 206 -9.17 0.35 -19.23
N GLY A 207 -10.04 -0.31 -20.01
CA GLY A 207 -10.87 0.32 -21.04
C GLY A 207 -12.01 1.13 -20.45
N PHE A 208 -12.74 0.57 -19.48
CA PHE A 208 -13.80 1.25 -18.75
C PHE A 208 -13.30 2.52 -18.04
N LEU A 209 -12.18 2.43 -17.31
CA LEU A 209 -11.59 3.56 -16.60
C LEU A 209 -11.14 4.69 -17.55
N ARG A 210 -10.68 4.35 -18.76
CA ARG A 210 -10.39 5.34 -19.81
C ARG A 210 -11.65 6.06 -20.26
N GLY A 211 -12.72 5.32 -20.55
CA GLY A 211 -14.02 5.91 -20.91
C GLY A 211 -14.57 6.83 -19.81
N LEU A 212 -14.50 6.42 -18.54
CA LEU A 212 -14.94 7.22 -17.40
C LEU A 212 -14.11 8.51 -17.24
N SER A 213 -12.81 8.45 -17.54
CA SER A 213 -11.89 9.60 -17.44
C SER A 213 -12.08 10.66 -18.53
N THR A 214 -12.79 10.34 -19.61
CA THR A 214 -12.98 11.22 -20.79
C THR A 214 -14.43 11.62 -21.03
N PHE A 215 -15.35 11.23 -20.15
CA PHE A 215 -16.80 11.42 -20.35
C PHE A 215 -17.23 12.88 -20.09
N ASP A 216 -17.14 13.35 -18.83
CA ASP A 216 -17.51 14.70 -18.39
C ASP A 216 -16.63 15.09 -17.18
N LEU A 217 -16.19 16.34 -17.08
CA LEU A 217 -15.31 16.83 -16.00
C LEU A 217 -15.85 16.54 -14.59
N ARG A 218 -17.18 16.55 -14.42
CA ARG A 218 -17.86 16.31 -13.13
C ARG A 218 -17.69 14.89 -12.61
N ILE A 219 -17.42 13.94 -13.50
CA ILE A 219 -17.29 12.50 -13.20
C ILE A 219 -15.85 12.01 -13.48
N ALA A 220 -15.15 12.68 -14.39
CA ALA A 220 -13.79 12.33 -14.83
C ALA A 220 -12.79 12.26 -13.67
N TRP A 221 -12.94 13.10 -12.64
CA TRP A 221 -12.07 13.07 -11.46
C TRP A 221 -12.14 11.73 -10.71
N ILE A 222 -13.30 11.06 -10.68
CA ILE A 222 -13.44 9.70 -10.12
C ILE A 222 -12.63 8.71 -10.96
N GLY A 223 -12.74 8.82 -12.29
CA GLY A 223 -11.94 8.03 -13.22
C GLY A 223 -10.43 8.26 -13.05
N TRP A 224 -10.00 9.50 -12.83
CA TRP A 224 -8.59 9.84 -12.58
C TRP A 224 -8.09 9.25 -11.26
N LEU A 225 -8.89 9.34 -10.20
CA LEU A 225 -8.57 8.75 -8.90
C LEU A 225 -8.46 7.22 -8.97
N LEU A 226 -9.45 6.55 -9.57
CA LEU A 226 -9.42 5.09 -9.73
C LEU A 226 -8.24 4.63 -10.60
N ARG A 227 -7.89 5.39 -11.66
CA ARG A 227 -6.69 5.11 -12.47
C ARG A 227 -5.41 5.28 -11.68
N LEU A 228 -5.34 6.25 -10.78
CA LEU A 228 -4.18 6.45 -9.92
C LEU A 228 -4.03 5.30 -8.91
N ILE A 229 -5.13 4.78 -8.36
CA ILE A 229 -5.12 3.63 -7.45
C ILE A 229 -4.70 2.36 -8.21
N VAL A 230 -5.28 2.09 -9.39
CA VAL A 230 -4.87 0.95 -10.24
C VAL A 230 -3.40 1.07 -10.65
N TRP A 231 -2.95 2.28 -11.00
CA TRP A 231 -1.54 2.54 -11.29
C TRP A 231 -0.65 2.25 -10.07
N SER A 232 -1.06 2.64 -8.87
CA SER A 232 -0.33 2.40 -7.62
C SER A 232 -0.23 0.91 -7.31
N MET A 233 -1.32 0.16 -7.45
CA MET A 233 -1.33 -1.29 -7.30
C MET A 233 -0.40 -1.97 -8.30
N ARG A 234 -0.49 -1.60 -9.58
CA ARG A 234 0.38 -2.14 -10.64
C ARG A 234 1.84 -1.77 -10.36
N ALA A 235 2.13 -0.57 -9.86
CA ALA A 235 3.46 -0.14 -9.49
C ALA A 235 4.06 -1.01 -8.36
N VAL A 236 3.28 -1.35 -7.33
CA VAL A 236 3.72 -2.25 -6.25
C VAL A 236 4.02 -3.64 -6.82
N LEU A 237 3.07 -4.25 -7.55
CA LEU A 237 3.23 -5.58 -8.14
C LEU A 237 4.42 -5.66 -9.11
N ASP A 238 4.58 -4.66 -9.98
CA ASP A 238 5.66 -4.56 -10.94
C ASP A 238 7.03 -4.35 -10.25
N THR A 239 7.07 -3.65 -9.10
CA THR A 239 8.29 -3.51 -8.30
C THR A 239 8.71 -4.83 -7.66
N VAL A 240 7.77 -5.55 -7.05
CA VAL A 240 8.05 -6.88 -6.47
C VAL A 240 8.45 -7.86 -7.58
N PHE A 241 7.76 -7.83 -8.72
CA PHE A 241 8.09 -8.67 -9.88
C PHE A 241 9.49 -8.37 -10.45
N ARG A 242 9.89 -7.09 -10.55
CA ARG A 242 11.27 -6.75 -10.92
C ARG A 242 12.30 -7.23 -9.89
N GLY A 243 11.95 -7.23 -8.60
CA GLY A 243 12.74 -7.87 -7.55
C GLY A 243 12.95 -9.37 -7.82
N LEU A 244 11.86 -10.08 -8.12
CA LEU A 244 11.87 -11.50 -8.51
C LEU A 244 12.70 -11.75 -9.77
N LEU A 245 12.52 -10.95 -10.83
CA LEU A 245 13.28 -11.02 -12.08
C LEU A 245 14.79 -10.92 -11.84
N ARG A 246 15.24 -10.04 -10.94
CA ARG A 246 16.68 -9.93 -10.62
C ARG A 246 17.26 -11.23 -10.04
N VAL A 247 16.50 -11.91 -9.19
CA VAL A 247 16.93 -13.17 -8.58
C VAL A 247 16.86 -14.32 -9.59
N GLU A 248 15.86 -14.31 -10.47
CA GLU A 248 15.68 -15.36 -11.47
C GLU A 248 16.70 -15.31 -12.62
N ARG A 249 17.18 -14.14 -13.03
CA ARG A 249 18.19 -14.04 -14.10
C ARG A 249 19.43 -14.92 -13.89
N ALA A 250 19.88 -15.05 -12.63
CA ALA A 250 21.01 -15.92 -12.31
C ALA A 250 20.65 -17.40 -12.41
N LEU A 251 19.42 -17.76 -12.03
CA LEU A 251 18.87 -19.11 -12.20
C LEU A 251 18.70 -19.44 -13.70
N SER A 252 18.15 -18.53 -14.49
CA SER A 252 17.93 -18.71 -15.94
C SER A 252 19.24 -19.04 -16.66
N ARG A 253 20.32 -18.29 -16.42
CA ARG A 253 21.64 -18.58 -17.00
C ARG A 253 22.15 -19.98 -16.65
N GLU A 254 22.01 -20.38 -15.38
CA GLU A 254 22.44 -21.72 -14.95
C GLU A 254 21.52 -22.83 -15.50
N MET A 255 20.23 -22.54 -15.71
CA MET A 255 19.31 -23.43 -16.43
C MET A 255 19.74 -23.68 -17.87
N GLU A 256 20.26 -22.66 -18.56
CA GLU A 256 20.81 -22.79 -19.92
C GLU A 256 22.04 -23.68 -19.96
N PHE A 257 23.02 -23.43 -19.10
CA PHE A 257 24.22 -24.28 -19.03
C PHE A 257 23.88 -25.72 -18.63
N GLN A 258 22.89 -25.92 -17.78
CA GLN A 258 22.42 -27.25 -17.43
C GLN A 258 21.73 -27.94 -18.60
N ALA A 259 20.88 -27.24 -19.36
CA ALA A 259 20.23 -27.77 -20.56
C ALA A 259 21.26 -28.14 -21.65
N ASP A 260 22.31 -27.32 -21.81
CA ASP A 260 23.46 -27.63 -22.67
C ASP A 260 24.13 -28.94 -22.24
N LEU A 261 24.43 -29.13 -20.95
CA LEU A 261 25.03 -30.37 -20.45
C LEU A 261 24.13 -31.60 -20.63
N VAL A 262 22.81 -31.43 -20.56
CA VAL A 262 21.84 -32.50 -20.87
C VAL A 262 21.88 -32.85 -22.36
N SER A 263 21.96 -31.85 -23.24
CA SER A 263 22.14 -32.03 -24.67
C SER A 263 23.47 -32.73 -25.00
N VAL A 264 24.57 -32.28 -24.40
CA VAL A 264 25.91 -32.88 -24.54
C VAL A 264 25.92 -34.34 -24.11
N ARG A 265 25.21 -34.69 -23.04
CA ARG A 265 25.09 -36.09 -22.60
C ARG A 265 24.43 -36.99 -23.65
N LEU A 266 23.51 -36.46 -24.45
CA LEU A 266 22.69 -37.23 -25.39
C LEU A 266 23.22 -37.24 -26.82
N ALA A 267 23.74 -36.09 -27.28
CA ALA A 267 24.16 -35.86 -28.66
C ALA A 267 25.68 -35.56 -28.78
N GLY A 268 26.39 -35.38 -27.66
CA GLY A 268 27.80 -34.99 -27.61
C GLY A 268 28.03 -33.48 -27.70
N SER A 269 29.24 -33.06 -27.35
CA SER A 269 29.66 -31.65 -27.32
C SER A 269 29.69 -31.02 -28.71
N ASP A 270 30.08 -31.78 -29.74
CA ASP A 270 30.24 -31.22 -31.09
C ASP A 270 28.89 -30.88 -31.72
N SER A 271 27.89 -31.76 -31.61
CA SER A 271 26.56 -31.55 -32.24
C SER A 271 25.85 -30.29 -31.74
N LEU A 272 25.95 -29.98 -30.44
CA LEU A 272 25.39 -28.74 -29.88
C LEU A 272 26.11 -27.50 -30.42
N VAL A 273 27.45 -27.53 -30.42
CA VAL A 273 28.28 -26.40 -30.89
C VAL A 273 28.11 -26.18 -32.40
N HIS A 274 28.02 -27.25 -33.18
CA HIS A 274 27.79 -27.17 -34.63
C HIS A 274 26.38 -26.66 -34.95
N ALA A 275 25.36 -27.08 -34.18
CA ALA A 275 24.02 -26.54 -34.29
C ALA A 275 24.00 -25.02 -34.02
N LEU A 276 24.66 -24.56 -32.95
CA LEU A 276 24.80 -23.12 -32.63
C LEU A 276 25.41 -22.33 -33.79
N SER A 277 26.46 -22.84 -34.41
CA SER A 277 27.17 -22.17 -35.51
C SER A 277 26.32 -22.10 -36.78
N ARG A 278 25.64 -23.20 -37.10
CA ARG A 278 24.80 -23.31 -38.30
C ARG A 278 23.52 -22.49 -38.21
N LEU A 279 22.95 -22.35 -37.01
CA LEU A 279 21.76 -21.56 -36.75
C LEU A 279 21.95 -20.07 -37.14
N VAL A 280 23.15 -19.51 -36.95
CA VAL A 280 23.46 -18.13 -37.38
C VAL A 280 23.30 -17.96 -38.89
N ALA A 281 23.84 -18.92 -39.67
CA ALA A 281 23.68 -18.90 -41.13
C ALA A 281 22.23 -19.20 -41.56
N ALA A 282 21.51 -20.02 -40.80
CA ALA A 282 20.11 -20.33 -41.06
C ALA A 282 19.21 -19.10 -40.88
N ASP A 283 19.42 -18.33 -39.80
CA ASP A 283 18.71 -17.07 -39.53
C ASP A 283 18.97 -16.06 -40.66
N GLU A 284 20.25 -15.79 -40.97
CA GLU A 284 20.63 -14.81 -42.01
C GLU A 284 20.05 -15.18 -43.39
N ALA A 285 20.03 -16.47 -43.73
CA ALA A 285 19.45 -16.93 -44.99
C ALA A 285 17.92 -16.92 -44.99
N TRP A 286 17.28 -17.15 -43.84
CA TRP A 286 15.83 -17.12 -43.70
C TRP A 286 15.28 -15.71 -43.85
N ASP A 287 15.92 -14.72 -43.21
CA ASP A 287 15.54 -13.31 -43.35
C ASP A 287 15.64 -12.85 -44.82
N ARG A 288 16.73 -13.18 -45.52
CA ARG A 288 16.86 -12.89 -46.95
C ARG A 288 15.84 -13.62 -47.82
N ALA A 289 15.47 -14.84 -47.47
CA ALA A 289 14.44 -15.57 -48.20
C ALA A 289 13.06 -14.91 -48.05
N LEU A 290 12.74 -14.40 -46.86
CA LEU A 290 11.53 -13.63 -46.60
C LEU A 290 11.53 -12.30 -47.35
N ASP A 291 12.64 -11.56 -47.33
CA ASP A 291 12.79 -10.29 -48.05
C ASP A 291 12.58 -10.49 -49.56
N LEU A 292 13.27 -11.49 -50.14
CA LEU A 292 13.11 -11.81 -51.56
C LEU A 292 11.67 -12.24 -51.89
N ALA A 293 11.04 -13.03 -51.03
CA ALA A 293 9.66 -13.44 -51.23
C ALA A 293 8.68 -12.25 -51.16
N ALA A 294 8.90 -11.31 -50.25
CA ALA A 294 8.12 -10.07 -50.16
C ALA A 294 8.30 -9.21 -51.41
N GLU A 295 9.53 -9.07 -51.93
CA GLU A 295 9.82 -8.38 -53.19
C GLU A 295 9.09 -9.01 -54.38
N ARG A 296 9.15 -10.35 -54.52
CA ARG A 296 8.48 -11.06 -55.62
C ARG A 296 6.96 -11.03 -55.48
N ALA A 297 6.43 -11.10 -54.26
CA ALA A 297 5.00 -10.93 -54.01
C ALA A 297 4.51 -9.54 -54.43
N ALA A 298 5.29 -8.48 -54.19
CA ALA A 298 4.98 -7.13 -54.66
C ALA A 298 4.92 -7.02 -56.20
N LEU A 299 5.60 -7.92 -56.92
CA LEU A 299 5.54 -8.05 -58.39
C LEU A 299 4.41 -8.99 -58.87
N GLY A 300 3.54 -9.47 -57.98
CA GLY A 300 2.47 -10.40 -58.31
C GLY A 300 2.95 -11.83 -58.59
N GLN A 301 4.11 -12.23 -58.05
CA GLN A 301 4.66 -13.58 -58.26
C GLN A 301 4.47 -14.43 -57.00
N VAL A 302 4.16 -15.73 -57.19
CA VAL A 302 3.92 -16.67 -56.09
C VAL A 302 5.18 -17.47 -55.80
N VAL A 303 5.64 -17.43 -54.55
CA VAL A 303 6.74 -18.26 -54.03
C VAL A 303 6.17 -19.60 -53.54
N LEU A 304 6.65 -20.71 -54.11
CA LEU A 304 6.16 -22.05 -53.74
C LEU A 304 6.89 -22.66 -52.54
N ASP A 305 8.19 -22.38 -52.39
CA ASP A 305 9.03 -23.05 -51.39
C ASP A 305 10.15 -22.14 -50.88
N LEU A 306 9.92 -21.50 -49.72
CA LEU A 306 10.91 -20.64 -49.07
C LEU A 306 12.16 -21.38 -48.59
N TYR A 307 12.07 -22.69 -48.36
CA TYR A 307 13.17 -23.49 -47.82
C TYR A 307 14.21 -23.80 -48.90
N ALA A 308 13.78 -23.96 -50.16
CA ALA A 308 14.71 -24.09 -51.29
C ALA A 308 15.49 -22.78 -51.50
N VAL A 309 14.81 -21.64 -51.32
CA VAL A 309 15.40 -20.31 -51.37
C VAL A 309 16.43 -20.15 -50.25
N GLN A 310 16.09 -20.52 -49.01
CA GLN A 310 16.99 -20.46 -47.86
C GLN A 310 18.27 -21.28 -48.10
N GLU A 311 18.15 -22.54 -48.56
CA GLU A 311 19.29 -23.41 -48.86
C GLU A 311 20.19 -22.78 -49.94
N ARG A 312 19.57 -22.27 -51.00
CA ARG A 312 20.31 -21.63 -52.09
C ARG A 312 21.04 -20.36 -51.66
N VAL A 313 20.42 -19.54 -50.80
CA VAL A 313 21.06 -18.35 -50.23
C VAL A 313 22.30 -18.72 -49.41
N ILE A 314 22.24 -19.78 -48.59
CA ILE A 314 23.42 -20.26 -47.84
C ILE A 314 24.55 -20.67 -48.79
N GLU A 315 24.25 -21.44 -49.84
CA GLU A 315 25.25 -21.86 -50.83
C GLU A 315 25.90 -20.67 -51.54
N ARG A 316 25.10 -19.69 -51.96
CA ARG A 316 25.60 -18.49 -52.64
C ARG A 316 26.45 -17.62 -51.72
N LEU A 317 26.02 -17.39 -50.49
CA LEU A 317 26.80 -16.65 -49.51
C LEU A 317 28.15 -17.33 -49.23
N ARG A 318 28.17 -18.67 -49.11
CA ARG A 318 29.41 -19.45 -48.94
C ARG A 318 30.38 -19.23 -50.10
N GLN A 319 29.89 -19.26 -51.33
CA GLN A 319 30.68 -19.06 -52.55
C GLN A 319 31.20 -17.62 -52.67
N VAL A 320 30.33 -16.63 -52.43
CA VAL A 320 30.67 -15.22 -52.65
C VAL A 320 31.63 -14.69 -51.59
N ARG A 321 31.45 -15.11 -50.33
CA ARG A 321 32.32 -14.73 -49.20
C ARG A 321 33.65 -15.48 -49.20
N ASP A 322 33.76 -16.54 -50.00
CA ASP A 322 34.91 -17.47 -49.98
C ASP A 322 35.17 -18.00 -48.55
N GLU A 323 34.08 -18.32 -47.85
CA GLU A 323 34.09 -18.86 -46.50
C GLU A 323 33.58 -20.31 -46.53
N PRO A 324 34.44 -21.33 -46.73
CA PRO A 324 34.00 -22.71 -46.94
C PRO A 324 33.13 -23.28 -45.81
N GLY A 325 33.28 -22.76 -44.59
CA GLY A 325 32.55 -23.18 -43.40
C GLY A 325 31.17 -22.53 -43.21
N PHE A 326 30.79 -21.50 -43.99
CA PHE A 326 29.54 -20.78 -43.77
C PHE A 326 28.31 -21.69 -44.00
N GLY A 327 27.48 -21.85 -42.96
CA GLY A 327 26.32 -22.74 -42.98
C GLY A 327 26.65 -24.23 -43.15
N ALA A 328 27.91 -24.64 -43.02
CA ALA A 328 28.35 -26.04 -43.06
C ALA A 328 28.68 -26.54 -41.65
N THR A 329 28.70 -27.86 -41.43
CA THR A 329 29.20 -28.42 -40.17
C THR A 329 30.72 -28.17 -40.09
N PRO A 330 31.22 -27.53 -39.02
CA PRO A 330 32.65 -27.32 -38.83
C PRO A 330 33.44 -28.63 -38.92
N ALA A 331 34.58 -28.59 -39.61
CA ALA A 331 35.45 -29.75 -39.73
C ALA A 331 36.18 -30.00 -38.40
N ARG A 332 35.70 -30.98 -37.62
CA ARG A 332 36.32 -31.40 -36.35
C ARG A 332 37.72 -32.00 -36.63
N PRO A 333 38.81 -31.43 -36.06
CA PRO A 333 40.13 -32.02 -36.20
C PRO A 333 40.20 -33.38 -35.47
N VAL A 334 40.91 -34.34 -36.06
CA VAL A 334 41.03 -35.71 -35.51
C VAL A 334 41.91 -35.72 -34.25
N ALA A 335 42.93 -34.86 -34.20
CA ALA A 335 43.73 -34.59 -33.00
C ALA A 335 43.17 -33.35 -32.28
N ASP A 336 43.20 -33.34 -30.95
CA ASP A 336 42.78 -32.20 -30.10
C ASP A 336 41.33 -31.70 -30.29
N ALA A 337 40.41 -32.59 -30.67
CA ALA A 337 38.98 -32.27 -30.81
C ALA A 337 38.36 -31.59 -29.56
N ALA A 338 38.84 -31.94 -28.36
CA ALA A 338 38.41 -31.33 -27.11
C ALA A 338 38.85 -29.85 -26.95
N ALA A 339 40.03 -29.50 -27.51
CA ALA A 339 40.58 -28.14 -27.47
C ALA A 339 40.11 -27.28 -28.65
N PHE A 340 39.63 -27.90 -29.74
CA PHE A 340 39.05 -27.20 -30.88
C PHE A 340 37.91 -26.27 -30.43
N ARG A 341 37.91 -25.02 -30.90
CA ARG A 341 36.87 -24.03 -30.66
C ARG A 341 36.32 -23.54 -31.99
N VAL A 342 34.99 -23.53 -32.12
CA VAL A 342 34.29 -23.03 -33.32
C VAL A 342 34.10 -21.53 -33.22
N PHE A 343 33.84 -21.00 -32.02
CA PHE A 343 33.66 -19.58 -31.79
C PHE A 343 34.97 -18.94 -31.30
N ALA A 344 35.69 -18.28 -32.20
CA ALA A 344 36.99 -17.65 -31.92
C ALA A 344 36.86 -16.36 -31.09
N HIS A 345 35.77 -15.61 -31.27
CA HIS A 345 35.52 -14.34 -30.59
C HIS A 345 34.29 -14.45 -29.67
N GLN A 346 34.47 -14.06 -28.41
CA GLN A 346 33.59 -14.45 -27.29
C GLN A 346 32.27 -13.66 -27.21
N THR A 347 32.00 -12.84 -28.23
CA THR A 347 30.83 -11.98 -28.40
C THR A 347 29.90 -12.48 -29.51
N ALA A 348 30.14 -13.66 -30.08
CA ALA A 348 29.23 -14.30 -31.02
C ALA A 348 27.81 -14.37 -30.43
N THR A 349 26.95 -13.49 -30.94
CA THR A 349 25.55 -13.34 -30.52
C THR A 349 24.85 -14.67 -30.67
N ALA A 350 24.02 -15.03 -29.68
CA ALA A 350 23.20 -16.22 -29.81
C ALA A 350 22.23 -16.05 -31.00
N PRO A 351 21.93 -17.13 -31.75
CA PRO A 351 20.92 -17.10 -32.83
C PRO A 351 19.61 -16.46 -32.36
N GLN A 352 18.77 -15.98 -33.27
CA GLN A 352 17.55 -15.23 -32.92
C GLN A 352 16.66 -16.01 -31.93
N MET A 353 16.52 -17.33 -32.13
CA MET A 353 15.79 -18.23 -31.23
C MET A 353 16.36 -18.30 -29.80
N TRP A 354 17.66 -18.03 -29.64
CA TRP A 354 18.39 -18.06 -28.38
C TRP A 354 18.93 -16.68 -27.99
N SER A 355 18.37 -15.59 -28.53
CA SER A 355 18.81 -14.20 -28.28
C SER A 355 18.83 -13.77 -26.80
N THR A 356 18.16 -14.51 -25.92
CA THR A 356 18.15 -14.31 -24.47
C THR A 356 19.11 -15.22 -23.69
N HIS A 357 19.79 -16.14 -24.39
CA HIS A 357 20.72 -17.13 -23.83
C HIS A 357 22.13 -16.52 -23.66
N PRO A 358 23.03 -17.19 -22.92
CA PRO A 358 24.45 -16.84 -22.90
C PRO A 358 25.07 -16.89 -24.31
N THR A 359 26.20 -16.21 -24.48
CA THR A 359 26.91 -16.18 -25.78
C THR A 359 27.31 -17.57 -26.24
N ASN A 360 27.41 -17.78 -27.56
CA ASN A 360 27.75 -19.09 -28.12
C ASN A 360 29.12 -19.59 -27.64
N ALA A 361 30.06 -18.68 -27.37
CA ALA A 361 31.37 -19.00 -26.81
C ALA A 361 31.28 -19.50 -25.35
N ASP A 362 30.48 -18.85 -24.49
CA ASP A 362 30.25 -19.31 -23.11
C ASP A 362 29.58 -20.69 -23.09
N ARG A 363 28.66 -20.93 -24.02
CA ARG A 363 27.98 -22.22 -24.20
C ARG A 363 28.91 -23.30 -24.74
N GLU A 364 29.77 -22.98 -25.70
CA GLU A 364 30.80 -23.90 -26.19
C GLU A 364 31.78 -24.28 -25.08
N GLU A 365 32.23 -23.30 -24.29
CA GLU A 365 33.12 -23.56 -23.15
C GLU A 365 32.44 -24.47 -22.13
N ASN A 366 31.18 -24.19 -21.77
CA ASN A 366 30.41 -25.06 -20.88
C ASN A 366 30.22 -26.48 -21.47
N ALA A 367 29.91 -26.59 -22.75
CA ALA A 367 29.69 -27.87 -23.44
C ALA A 367 30.98 -28.71 -23.58
N LYS A 368 32.15 -28.06 -23.66
CA LYS A 368 33.46 -28.72 -23.83
C LYS A 368 34.27 -28.85 -22.54
N ARG A 369 33.83 -28.29 -21.40
CA ARG A 369 34.42 -28.53 -20.06
C ARG A 369 34.63 -30.02 -19.76
N THR A 370 33.65 -30.83 -20.14
CA THR A 370 33.77 -32.30 -20.16
C THR A 370 33.42 -32.76 -21.56
N TYR A 371 34.44 -32.83 -22.41
CA TYR A 371 34.26 -33.12 -23.82
C TYR A 371 33.71 -34.54 -24.05
N LEU A 372 32.60 -34.64 -24.78
CA LEU A 372 32.04 -35.89 -25.30
C LEU A 372 31.96 -35.80 -26.82
N ALA A 373 32.67 -36.68 -27.53
CA ALA A 373 32.66 -36.68 -28.99
C ALA A 373 31.28 -37.09 -29.53
N SER A 374 30.74 -36.31 -30.47
CA SER A 374 29.51 -36.65 -31.18
C SER A 374 29.77 -37.59 -32.35
N THR A 375 28.73 -38.33 -32.76
CA THR A 375 28.76 -39.12 -34.00
C THR A 375 28.80 -38.28 -35.26
N LEU A 376 28.30 -37.04 -35.20
CA LEU A 376 28.20 -36.10 -36.32
C LEU A 376 27.49 -36.74 -37.52
N ASP A 377 26.34 -37.36 -37.27
CA ASP A 377 25.49 -37.98 -38.27
C ASP A 377 25.07 -36.96 -39.34
N PRO A 378 25.56 -37.09 -40.59
CA PRO A 378 25.37 -36.07 -41.62
C PRO A 378 23.99 -36.13 -42.29
N ARG A 379 23.14 -37.11 -41.94
CA ARG A 379 21.81 -37.26 -42.55
C ARG A 379 20.97 -36.01 -42.29
N PRO A 380 20.17 -35.54 -43.27
CA PRO A 380 19.33 -34.36 -43.09
C PRO A 380 18.22 -34.62 -42.07
N ALA A 381 17.85 -33.59 -41.30
CA ALA A 381 16.74 -33.67 -40.35
C ALA A 381 15.38 -33.98 -41.04
N TRP A 382 15.23 -33.61 -42.32
CA TRP A 382 14.06 -33.95 -43.15
C TRP A 382 13.72 -35.45 -43.20
N ILE A 383 14.66 -36.36 -42.91
CA ILE A 383 14.40 -37.81 -42.84
C ILE A 383 13.34 -38.19 -41.79
N LEU A 384 13.07 -37.31 -40.83
CA LEU A 384 12.04 -37.50 -39.80
C LEU A 384 10.62 -37.17 -40.28
N PHE A 385 10.48 -36.53 -41.43
CA PHE A 385 9.21 -36.01 -41.94
C PHE A 385 8.66 -36.90 -43.05
N THR A 386 7.34 -37.10 -43.03
CA THR A 386 6.56 -37.72 -44.10
C THR A 386 6.12 -36.60 -45.06
N ASP A 387 6.37 -36.77 -46.36
CA ASP A 387 6.10 -35.76 -47.40
C ASP A 387 6.68 -34.37 -47.06
N ALA A 388 8.01 -34.31 -46.88
CA ALA A 388 8.73 -33.08 -46.58
C ALA A 388 8.43 -31.96 -47.60
N ASP A 389 8.37 -32.29 -48.89
CA ASP A 389 8.11 -31.33 -49.97
C ASP A 389 6.69 -30.76 -49.92
N GLY A 390 5.68 -31.58 -49.57
CA GLY A 390 4.32 -31.11 -49.36
C GLY A 390 4.21 -30.13 -48.19
N LEU A 391 4.85 -30.48 -47.08
CA LEU A 391 4.85 -29.66 -45.87
C LEU A 391 5.55 -28.30 -46.06
N ARG A 392 6.69 -28.29 -46.77
CA ARG A 392 7.42 -27.07 -47.15
C ARG A 392 6.53 -26.09 -47.92
N ARG A 393 5.78 -26.61 -48.91
CA ARG A 393 4.83 -25.84 -49.72
C ARG A 393 3.65 -25.33 -48.90
N GLU A 394 3.09 -26.16 -48.02
CA GLU A 394 1.95 -25.77 -47.18
C GLU A 394 2.34 -24.61 -46.24
N VAL A 395 3.45 -24.73 -45.52
CA VAL A 395 3.89 -23.68 -44.58
C VAL A 395 4.27 -22.40 -45.33
N THR A 396 4.95 -22.52 -46.48
CA THR A 396 5.25 -21.35 -47.35
C THR A 396 3.98 -20.60 -47.74
N ALA A 397 2.93 -21.31 -48.17
CA ALA A 397 1.65 -20.69 -48.53
C ALA A 397 0.99 -19.94 -47.36
N ARG A 398 1.09 -20.48 -46.12
CA ARG A 398 0.53 -19.83 -44.93
C ARG A 398 1.32 -18.59 -44.50
N VAL A 399 2.64 -18.58 -44.64
CA VAL A 399 3.45 -17.38 -44.37
C VAL A 399 3.06 -16.26 -45.32
N LEU A 400 2.88 -16.60 -46.60
CA LEU A 400 2.60 -15.63 -47.66
C LEU A 400 1.13 -15.23 -47.76
N SER A 401 0.21 -15.93 -47.07
CA SER A 401 -1.22 -15.57 -47.10
C SER A 401 -1.51 -14.17 -46.52
N VAL A 402 -0.57 -13.60 -45.76
CA VAL A 402 -0.66 -12.22 -45.24
C VAL A 402 -0.54 -11.17 -46.36
N ILE A 403 0.10 -11.52 -47.49
CA ILE A 403 0.45 -10.60 -48.58
C ILE A 403 -0.49 -10.79 -49.80
N GLU A 404 -1.47 -11.71 -49.73
CA GLU A 404 -2.41 -12.05 -50.82
C GLU A 404 -1.74 -12.20 -52.20
N PRO A 405 -0.92 -13.25 -52.43
CA PRO A 405 -0.13 -13.34 -53.66
C PRO A 405 -1.04 -13.62 -54.86
N THR A 406 -1.13 -12.65 -55.78
CA THR A 406 -1.94 -12.73 -57.00
C THR A 406 -1.05 -12.88 -58.24
N GLY A 407 -0.75 -14.10 -58.66
CA GLY A 407 -0.18 -14.36 -59.99
C GLY A 407 0.46 -15.74 -60.17
N GLU A 408 1.42 -15.86 -61.10
CA GLU A 408 1.99 -17.14 -61.49
C GLU A 408 3.10 -17.62 -60.53
N PRO A 409 3.23 -18.95 -60.31
CA PRO A 409 4.35 -19.50 -59.56
C PRO A 409 5.69 -19.22 -60.25
N VAL A 410 6.68 -18.79 -59.48
CA VAL A 410 8.04 -18.52 -59.99
C VAL A 410 9.04 -19.45 -59.32
N ASP A 411 10.03 -19.89 -60.09
CA ASP A 411 11.22 -20.56 -59.56
C ASP A 411 12.14 -19.51 -58.92
N LEU A 412 12.07 -19.37 -57.59
CA LEU A 412 12.91 -18.43 -56.88
C LEU A 412 14.35 -18.89 -56.70
N VAL A 413 14.70 -20.16 -56.93
CA VAL A 413 16.10 -20.58 -56.90
C VAL A 413 16.84 -19.90 -58.04
N ALA A 414 16.22 -19.83 -59.22
CA ALA A 414 16.74 -19.04 -60.34
C ALA A 414 16.78 -17.54 -60.03
N ALA A 415 15.82 -17.01 -59.28
CA ALA A 415 15.81 -15.60 -58.86
C ALA A 415 16.92 -15.27 -57.84
N VAL A 416 17.22 -16.18 -56.91
CA VAL A 416 18.38 -16.10 -56.01
C VAL A 416 19.65 -16.15 -56.85
N ASP A 417 19.72 -17.09 -57.79
CA ASP A 417 20.87 -17.19 -58.68
C ASP A 417 21.08 -15.92 -59.49
N GLU A 418 20.05 -15.33 -60.07
CA GLU A 418 20.10 -14.03 -60.74
C GLU A 418 20.57 -12.92 -59.79
N ALA A 419 20.07 -12.89 -58.55
CA ALA A 419 20.46 -11.90 -57.55
C ALA A 419 21.94 -12.02 -57.12
N PHE A 420 22.52 -13.22 -57.18
CA PHE A 420 23.92 -13.49 -56.86
C PHE A 420 24.83 -13.64 -58.09
N ASP A 421 24.28 -13.76 -59.30
CA ASP A 421 24.98 -13.76 -60.59
C ASP A 421 25.18 -12.33 -61.12
N VAL A 422 25.30 -11.39 -60.18
CA VAL A 422 25.68 -10.02 -60.42
C VAL A 422 27.19 -9.88 -60.21
N LEU A 423 27.82 -9.02 -61.01
CA LEU A 423 29.25 -8.81 -60.98
C LEU A 423 29.83 -8.56 -59.57
N PRO A 424 29.21 -7.74 -58.69
CA PRO A 424 29.72 -7.50 -57.33
C PRO A 424 29.79 -8.76 -56.44
N ALA A 425 29.02 -9.79 -56.77
CA ALA A 425 28.93 -11.05 -56.02
C ALA A 425 29.87 -12.14 -56.58
N GLN A 426 30.75 -11.83 -57.53
CA GLN A 426 31.71 -12.81 -58.03
C GLN A 426 32.75 -13.18 -56.95
N PRO A 427 33.11 -14.47 -56.78
CA PRO A 427 34.05 -14.93 -55.75
C PRO A 427 35.44 -14.26 -55.81
N ARG A 428 35.88 -13.79 -56.99
CA ARG A 428 37.16 -13.08 -57.15
C ARG A 428 37.25 -11.79 -56.35
N PHE A 429 36.10 -11.19 -55.99
CA PHE A 429 36.03 -10.01 -55.13
C PHE A 429 36.00 -10.35 -53.65
N ARG A 430 36.02 -11.64 -53.26
CA ARG A 430 36.09 -12.13 -51.88
C ARG A 430 35.04 -11.51 -50.96
N GLY A 431 33.85 -11.22 -51.48
CA GLY A 431 32.75 -10.57 -50.74
C GLY A 431 32.93 -9.08 -50.47
N MET A 432 33.92 -8.39 -51.06
CA MET A 432 34.21 -6.97 -50.80
C MET A 432 33.04 -6.01 -51.05
N TYR A 433 32.08 -6.40 -51.88
CA TYR A 433 30.92 -5.59 -52.24
C TYR A 433 29.62 -6.07 -51.57
N LEU A 434 29.68 -7.04 -50.65
CA LEU A 434 28.51 -7.53 -49.92
C LEU A 434 28.36 -6.84 -48.56
N GLY A 435 27.17 -6.32 -48.27
CA GLY A 435 26.79 -5.86 -46.93
C GLY A 435 27.52 -4.60 -46.44
N ARG A 436 28.24 -3.88 -47.32
CA ARG A 436 28.89 -2.60 -47.01
C ARG A 436 28.88 -1.66 -48.21
N SER A 437 29.05 -0.37 -47.93
CA SER A 437 29.27 0.65 -48.97
C SER A 437 30.76 0.85 -49.21
N VAL A 438 31.18 0.93 -50.48
CA VAL A 438 32.59 1.16 -50.88
C VAL A 438 32.94 2.63 -51.11
N VAL A 439 31.96 3.52 -50.96
CA VAL A 439 32.08 4.95 -51.26
C VAL A 439 31.88 5.83 -50.03
N ARG A 440 31.18 5.34 -48.99
CA ARG A 440 30.84 6.12 -47.80
C ARG A 440 32.00 6.40 -46.85
N SER A 441 33.18 5.84 -47.10
CA SER A 441 34.40 6.12 -46.33
C SER A 441 34.94 7.55 -46.55
N ALA A 442 34.47 8.24 -47.59
CA ALA A 442 34.83 9.60 -47.94
C ALA A 442 33.63 10.56 -47.84
N ARG A 443 33.90 11.86 -47.69
CA ARG A 443 32.87 12.91 -47.84
C ARG A 443 32.73 13.41 -49.26
N HIS A 444 33.78 13.26 -50.04
CA HIS A 444 33.80 13.68 -51.44
C HIS A 444 34.33 12.51 -52.26
N ALA A 445 33.69 12.25 -53.40
CA ALA A 445 34.10 11.16 -54.29
C ALA A 445 35.56 11.30 -54.77
N SER A 446 36.09 12.52 -54.85
CA SER A 446 37.51 12.77 -55.15
C SER A 446 38.50 12.20 -54.12
N GLN A 447 38.06 11.93 -52.88
CA GLN A 447 38.89 11.30 -51.85
C GLN A 447 38.94 9.77 -51.96
N LEU A 448 38.11 9.18 -52.83
CA LEU A 448 38.09 7.75 -53.12
C LEU A 448 39.09 7.35 -54.21
N VAL A 449 39.85 8.31 -54.75
CA VAL A 449 40.89 8.08 -55.76
C VAL A 449 42.16 8.76 -55.29
N GLY A 450 43.30 8.07 -55.42
CA GLY A 450 44.62 8.57 -55.06
C GLY A 450 45.17 9.59 -56.07
N ASP A 451 46.47 9.90 -55.95
CA ASP A 451 47.13 10.85 -56.83
C ASP A 451 47.15 10.36 -58.29
N LEU A 452 46.59 11.17 -59.19
CA LEU A 452 46.59 10.95 -60.64
C LEU A 452 47.46 11.99 -61.37
N SER A 453 48.34 12.73 -60.70
CA SER A 453 49.14 13.79 -61.34
C SER A 453 50.25 13.26 -62.25
N GLN A 454 50.74 12.05 -61.98
CA GLN A 454 51.85 11.43 -62.71
C GLN A 454 51.32 10.63 -63.92
N GLU A 455 52.11 10.57 -64.99
CA GLU A 455 51.80 9.67 -66.11
C GLU A 455 51.93 8.21 -65.65
N PRO A 456 50.89 7.38 -65.87
CA PRO A 456 50.92 6.00 -65.42
C PRO A 456 51.87 5.16 -66.27
N ASP A 457 52.77 4.42 -65.61
CA ASP A 457 53.52 3.33 -66.25
C ASP A 457 52.62 2.10 -66.41
N ARG A 458 52.57 1.55 -67.64
CA ARG A 458 51.63 0.47 -67.98
C ARG A 458 51.91 -0.80 -67.18
N ASP A 459 53.19 -1.17 -67.04
CA ASP A 459 53.57 -2.42 -66.39
C ASP A 459 53.32 -2.35 -64.86
N ASP A 460 53.57 -1.20 -64.24
CA ASP A 460 53.23 -0.94 -62.83
C ASP A 460 51.72 -1.02 -62.58
N VAL A 461 50.90 -0.40 -63.45
CA VAL A 461 49.43 -0.45 -63.31
C VAL A 461 48.91 -1.89 -63.46
N ILE A 462 49.43 -2.70 -64.39
CA ILE A 462 49.04 -4.11 -64.52
C ILE A 462 49.40 -4.89 -63.25
N ALA A 463 50.61 -4.69 -62.70
CA ALA A 463 51.04 -5.35 -61.46
C ALA A 463 50.14 -5.01 -60.26
N ARG A 464 49.69 -3.75 -60.16
CA ARG A 464 48.71 -3.32 -59.15
C ARG A 464 47.37 -4.02 -59.35
N LEU A 465 46.83 -4.03 -60.57
CA LEU A 465 45.55 -4.68 -60.89
C LEU A 465 45.53 -6.18 -60.56
N ASP A 466 46.64 -6.88 -60.75
CA ASP A 466 46.76 -8.32 -60.51
C ASP A 466 46.84 -8.69 -59.01
N THR A 467 47.16 -7.71 -58.15
CA THR A 467 47.31 -7.91 -56.69
C THR A 467 46.17 -7.29 -55.87
N LEU A 468 45.16 -6.70 -56.52
CA LEU A 468 44.10 -5.92 -55.85
C LEU A 468 43.33 -6.71 -54.79
N TYR A 469 42.93 -7.96 -55.04
CA TYR A 469 42.05 -8.74 -54.16
C TYR A 469 42.76 -9.92 -53.47
N PRO A 470 43.65 -9.66 -52.48
CA PRO A 470 44.38 -10.71 -51.78
C PRO A 470 43.45 -11.51 -50.84
N GLU A 471 43.85 -12.73 -50.49
CA GLU A 471 43.11 -13.60 -49.55
C GLU A 471 42.99 -12.99 -48.14
N SER A 472 43.86 -12.04 -47.78
CA SER A 472 43.81 -11.35 -46.49
C SER A 472 42.57 -10.44 -46.31
N LEU A 473 41.78 -10.20 -47.36
CA LEU A 473 40.52 -9.45 -47.27
C LEU A 473 39.41 -10.25 -46.57
N VAL A 474 39.37 -11.57 -46.75
CA VAL A 474 38.33 -12.44 -46.15
C VAL A 474 38.29 -12.31 -44.62
N PRO A 475 39.40 -12.50 -43.87
CA PRO A 475 39.36 -12.32 -42.42
C PRO A 475 39.02 -10.87 -42.02
N ARG A 476 39.48 -9.85 -42.74
CA ARG A 476 39.15 -8.45 -42.42
C ARG A 476 37.65 -8.13 -42.57
N LEU A 477 37.00 -8.66 -43.61
CA LEU A 477 35.56 -8.51 -43.81
C LEU A 477 34.73 -9.26 -42.76
N ARG A 478 35.26 -10.36 -42.24
CA ARG A 478 34.68 -11.07 -41.10
C ARG A 478 34.83 -10.24 -39.81
N ASP A 479 36.03 -9.76 -39.52
CA ASP A 479 36.31 -8.96 -38.32
C ASP A 479 35.46 -7.67 -38.29
N LEU A 480 35.28 -7.01 -39.45
CA LEU A 480 34.36 -5.87 -39.58
C LEU A 480 32.92 -6.21 -39.12
N ARG A 481 32.37 -7.34 -39.59
CA ARG A 481 31.01 -7.78 -39.25
C ARG A 481 30.91 -8.10 -37.76
N GLU A 482 31.88 -8.84 -37.23
CA GLU A 482 31.94 -9.21 -35.82
C GLU A 482 32.03 -7.98 -34.90
N HIS A 483 32.89 -7.01 -35.22
CA HIS A 483 32.99 -5.77 -34.45
C HIS A 483 31.72 -4.89 -34.57
N GLN A 484 31.00 -4.92 -35.69
CA GLN A 484 29.70 -4.24 -35.83
C GLN A 484 28.64 -4.84 -34.91
N GLU A 485 28.54 -6.17 -34.87
CA GLU A 485 27.62 -6.89 -33.98
C GLU A 485 27.98 -6.72 -32.50
N GLU A 486 29.28 -6.78 -32.18
CA GLU A 486 29.82 -6.55 -30.84
C GLU A 486 29.52 -5.12 -30.36
N LEU A 487 29.73 -4.12 -31.21
CA LEU A 487 29.39 -2.73 -30.91
C LEU A 487 27.89 -2.55 -30.67
N ALA A 488 27.05 -3.08 -31.55
CA ALA A 488 25.60 -3.00 -31.41
C ALA A 488 25.11 -3.65 -30.09
N SER A 489 25.70 -4.77 -29.71
CA SER A 489 25.41 -5.46 -28.45
C SER A 489 25.81 -4.65 -27.23
N LEU A 490 27.03 -4.07 -27.24
CA LEU A 490 27.51 -3.24 -26.14
C LEU A 490 26.74 -1.92 -26.01
N GLU A 491 26.40 -1.26 -27.11
CA GLU A 491 25.55 -0.06 -27.10
C GLU A 491 24.15 -0.40 -26.55
N GLY A 492 23.55 -1.50 -27.00
CA GLY A 492 22.27 -1.96 -26.45
C GLY A 492 22.34 -2.23 -24.93
N LEU A 493 23.45 -2.79 -24.43
CA LEU A 493 23.67 -3.01 -22.99
C LEU A 493 23.90 -1.70 -22.22
N ARG A 494 24.57 -0.71 -22.83
CA ARG A 494 24.81 0.63 -22.27
C ARG A 494 23.51 1.39 -22.11
N ASP A 495 22.68 1.34 -23.15
CA ASP A 495 21.47 2.14 -23.28
C ASP A 495 20.27 1.48 -22.57
N GLY A 496 20.49 0.31 -21.96
CA GLY A 496 19.46 -0.44 -21.24
C GLY A 496 18.42 -1.12 -22.14
N LEU A 497 18.65 -1.10 -23.46
CA LEU A 497 17.81 -1.77 -24.48
C LEU A 497 18.03 -3.28 -24.48
N LEU A 498 19.23 -3.72 -24.08
CA LEU A 498 19.60 -5.11 -23.86
C LEU A 498 19.93 -5.29 -22.38
N GLU A 499 19.52 -6.41 -21.79
CA GLU A 499 19.93 -6.80 -20.44
C GLU A 499 20.99 -7.92 -20.52
N ALA A 500 22.11 -7.75 -19.82
CA ALA A 500 23.10 -8.81 -19.72
C ALA A 500 22.50 -10.01 -18.97
N PRO A 501 22.56 -11.24 -19.53
CA PRO A 501 22.12 -12.44 -18.82
C PRO A 501 22.82 -12.51 -17.45
N GLY A 502 22.13 -12.85 -16.36
CA GLY A 502 22.76 -12.89 -15.02
C GLY A 502 23.30 -11.55 -14.46
N GLY A 503 23.07 -10.40 -15.12
CA GLY A 503 23.51 -9.08 -14.64
C GLY A 503 25.01 -8.78 -14.76
N VAL A 504 25.77 -9.70 -15.35
CA VAL A 504 27.22 -9.57 -15.59
C VAL A 504 27.44 -9.46 -17.09
N VAL A 505 27.92 -8.31 -17.53
CA VAL A 505 28.36 -8.09 -18.92
C VAL A 505 29.68 -8.82 -19.06
N ARG A 506 29.80 -9.73 -20.04
CA ARG A 506 31.08 -10.39 -20.36
C ARG A 506 31.56 -9.87 -21.69
N PHE A 507 32.82 -9.50 -21.74
CA PHE A 507 33.46 -8.98 -22.94
C PHE A 507 34.82 -9.65 -23.08
N ARG A 508 34.98 -10.47 -24.14
CA ARG A 508 36.23 -11.19 -24.46
C ARG A 508 36.83 -11.96 -23.26
N GLY A 509 35.97 -12.59 -22.45
CA GLY A 509 36.37 -13.50 -21.37
C GLY A 509 36.55 -12.83 -20.03
N ARG A 510 36.40 -11.50 -20.00
CA ARG A 510 36.41 -10.66 -18.80
C ARG A 510 34.99 -10.31 -18.39
N GLU A 511 34.72 -10.39 -17.09
CA GLU A 511 33.54 -9.74 -16.50
C GLU A 511 33.73 -8.22 -16.53
N LEU A 512 32.86 -7.55 -17.25
CA LEU A 512 32.86 -6.13 -17.48
C LEU A 512 31.87 -5.46 -16.50
N PRO A 513 32.34 -4.66 -15.53
CA PRO A 513 31.43 -3.89 -14.70
C PRO A 513 30.77 -2.79 -15.53
N ARG A 514 29.50 -2.47 -15.25
CA ARG A 514 28.73 -1.45 -16.01
C ARG A 514 29.43 -0.10 -16.17
N ARG A 515 30.25 0.30 -15.19
CA ARG A 515 31.04 1.55 -15.25
C ARG A 515 32.11 1.56 -16.36
N GLU A 516 32.61 0.39 -16.77
CA GLU A 516 33.63 0.24 -17.82
C GLU A 516 33.02 0.06 -19.21
N LEU A 517 31.69 0.00 -19.30
CA LEU A 517 30.97 -0.31 -20.52
C LEU A 517 31.08 0.79 -21.56
N ALA A 518 31.01 2.06 -21.15
CA ALA A 518 31.28 3.19 -22.02
C ALA A 518 32.71 3.18 -22.59
N ALA A 519 33.71 2.89 -21.74
CA ALA A 519 35.10 2.79 -22.18
C ALA A 519 35.32 1.62 -23.16
N THR A 520 34.62 0.50 -22.95
CA THR A 520 34.73 -0.68 -23.82
C THR A 520 34.04 -0.46 -25.17
N VAL A 521 32.89 0.24 -25.19
CA VAL A 521 32.26 0.71 -26.42
C VAL A 521 33.25 1.53 -27.26
N GLU A 522 34.01 2.44 -26.63
CA GLU A 522 35.03 3.22 -27.34
C GLU A 522 36.20 2.38 -27.88
N VAL A 523 36.57 1.30 -27.18
CA VAL A 523 37.58 0.34 -27.67
C VAL A 523 37.08 -0.34 -28.96
N VAL A 524 35.88 -0.91 -28.94
CA VAL A 524 35.33 -1.59 -30.13
C VAL A 524 35.06 -0.60 -31.26
N ARG A 525 34.65 0.64 -30.96
CA ARG A 525 34.56 1.72 -31.95
C ARG A 525 35.92 2.05 -32.57
N ALA A 526 37.02 1.93 -31.83
CA ALA A 526 38.36 2.15 -32.36
C ALA A 526 38.79 1.00 -33.29
N GLU A 527 38.55 -0.25 -32.90
CA GLU A 527 38.81 -1.44 -33.74
C GLU A 527 37.99 -1.38 -35.03
N LEU A 528 36.69 -1.04 -34.93
CA LEU A 528 35.84 -0.87 -36.10
C LEU A 528 36.32 0.26 -37.03
N ARG A 529 36.87 1.34 -36.47
CA ARG A 529 37.50 2.42 -37.26
C ARG A 529 38.76 1.93 -37.98
N GLU A 530 39.55 1.07 -37.35
CA GLU A 530 40.74 0.46 -37.96
C GLU A 530 40.36 -0.47 -39.13
N ASP A 531 39.37 -1.35 -38.94
CA ASP A 531 38.89 -2.24 -40.00
C ASP A 531 38.33 -1.46 -41.19
N ARG A 532 37.51 -0.44 -40.91
CA ARG A 532 36.96 0.46 -41.94
C ARG A 532 38.06 1.20 -42.68
N ALA A 533 39.08 1.70 -41.98
CA ALA A 533 40.20 2.41 -42.60
C ALA A 533 41.03 1.48 -43.51
N ALA A 534 41.27 0.24 -43.09
CA ALA A 534 41.97 -0.75 -43.90
C ALA A 534 41.19 -1.12 -45.19
N LEU A 535 39.88 -1.32 -45.07
CA LEU A 535 39.02 -1.61 -46.23
C LEU A 535 38.88 -0.38 -47.15
N ALA A 536 38.79 0.83 -46.58
CA ALA A 536 38.76 2.06 -47.36
C ALA A 536 40.07 2.31 -48.11
N ALA A 537 41.22 1.95 -47.54
CA ALA A 537 42.51 2.00 -48.23
C ALA A 537 42.56 1.04 -49.43
N HIS A 538 41.98 -0.16 -49.30
CA HIS A 538 41.82 -1.05 -50.44
C HIS A 538 40.84 -0.47 -51.49
N ASP A 539 39.70 0.08 -51.08
CA ASP A 539 38.74 0.69 -52.01
C ASP A 539 39.40 1.83 -52.81
N LEU A 540 40.17 2.68 -52.13
CA LEU A 540 41.02 3.73 -52.73
C LEU A 540 42.00 3.15 -53.74
N GLU A 541 42.75 2.11 -53.38
CA GLU A 541 43.74 1.47 -54.24
C GLU A 541 43.10 0.84 -55.49
N ALA A 542 41.95 0.19 -55.33
CA ALA A 542 41.18 -0.38 -56.42
C ALA A 542 40.71 0.71 -57.40
N ARG A 543 40.06 1.78 -56.90
CA ARG A 543 39.61 2.88 -57.76
C ARG A 543 40.78 3.57 -58.45
N THR A 544 41.89 3.78 -57.73
CA THR A 544 43.10 4.41 -58.27
C THR A 544 43.70 3.59 -59.40
N SER A 545 43.87 2.28 -59.20
CA SER A 545 44.43 1.38 -60.19
C SER A 545 43.60 1.34 -61.47
N HIS A 546 42.27 1.25 -61.36
CA HIS A 546 41.39 1.27 -62.53
C HIS A 546 41.33 2.64 -63.24
N ARG A 547 41.44 3.74 -62.49
CA ARG A 547 41.50 5.11 -63.06
C ARG A 547 42.81 5.35 -63.82
N LEU A 548 43.94 4.89 -63.28
CA LEU A 548 45.24 4.92 -63.97
C LEU A 548 45.23 4.02 -65.22
N ALA A 549 44.62 2.84 -65.13
CA ALA A 549 44.45 1.93 -66.26
C ALA A 549 43.64 2.56 -67.39
N ALA A 550 42.55 3.27 -67.06
CA ALA A 550 41.75 3.98 -68.06
C ALA A 550 42.56 5.10 -68.74
N ARG A 551 43.39 5.82 -67.98
CA ARG A 551 44.29 6.85 -68.52
C ARG A 551 45.35 6.33 -69.48
N CYS A 552 45.88 5.12 -69.24
CA CYS A 552 46.80 4.48 -70.18
C CYS A 552 46.16 4.19 -71.55
N LEU A 553 44.83 4.07 -71.60
CA LEU A 553 44.08 3.70 -72.81
C LEU A 553 43.43 4.93 -73.47
N ASP A 554 42.48 5.57 -72.78
CA ASP A 554 41.72 6.73 -73.26
C ASP A 554 41.15 7.56 -72.09
N PRO A 555 41.46 8.87 -71.99
CA PRO A 555 40.88 9.78 -71.00
C PRO A 555 39.34 9.87 -70.97
N ALA A 556 38.64 9.47 -72.03
CA ALA A 556 37.17 9.39 -72.04
C ALA A 556 36.64 8.30 -71.11
N TRP A 557 37.31 7.13 -71.06
CA TRP A 557 36.98 6.04 -70.14
C TRP A 557 37.26 6.41 -68.68
N GLU A 558 38.33 7.18 -68.44
CA GLU A 558 38.61 7.76 -67.13
C GLU A 558 37.42 8.61 -66.66
N ARG A 559 36.93 9.54 -67.50
CA ARG A 559 35.77 10.39 -67.18
C ARG A 559 34.50 9.58 -66.92
N SER A 560 34.27 8.51 -67.68
CA SER A 560 33.13 7.62 -67.48
C SER A 560 33.17 6.94 -66.09
N LEU A 561 34.33 6.41 -65.69
CA LEU A 561 34.55 5.82 -64.37
C LEU A 561 34.34 6.84 -63.24
N ALA A 562 34.80 8.09 -63.40
CA ALA A 562 34.52 9.14 -62.41
C ALA A 562 33.02 9.39 -62.25
N GLY A 563 32.28 9.55 -63.36
CA GLY A 563 30.84 9.80 -63.29
C GLY A 563 30.06 8.65 -62.62
N LEU A 564 30.46 7.39 -62.85
CA LEU A 564 29.87 6.23 -62.18
C LEU A 564 30.18 6.21 -60.67
N LEU A 565 31.41 6.52 -60.29
CA LEU A 565 31.83 6.61 -58.88
C LEU A 565 31.09 7.74 -58.15
N ASP A 566 30.96 8.90 -58.80
CA ASP A 566 30.25 10.07 -58.29
C ASP A 566 28.76 9.79 -58.07
N LEU A 567 28.11 9.10 -59.03
CA LEU A 567 26.72 8.66 -58.89
C LEU A 567 26.56 7.66 -57.75
N LEU A 568 27.43 6.65 -57.67
CA LEU A 568 27.38 5.66 -56.60
C LEU A 568 27.55 6.31 -55.22
N HIS A 569 28.52 7.22 -55.09
CA HIS A 569 28.76 8.01 -53.88
C HIS A 569 27.51 8.81 -53.48
N LEU A 570 26.89 9.53 -54.42
CA LEU A 570 25.66 10.27 -54.14
C LEU A 570 24.52 9.37 -53.66
N VAL A 571 24.24 8.29 -54.39
CA VAL A 571 23.10 7.42 -54.08
C VAL A 571 23.29 6.74 -52.73
N GLU A 572 24.47 6.18 -52.45
CA GLU A 572 24.78 5.50 -51.19
C GLU A 572 24.70 6.43 -49.97
N HIS A 573 25.18 7.68 -50.09
CA HIS A 573 25.07 8.65 -49.01
C HIS A 573 23.63 9.13 -48.78
N VAL A 574 22.87 9.38 -49.85
CA VAL A 574 21.46 9.78 -49.75
C VAL A 574 20.61 8.67 -49.12
N ARG A 575 20.85 7.41 -49.51
CA ARG A 575 20.22 6.24 -48.89
C ARG A 575 20.55 6.15 -47.41
N ALA A 576 21.83 6.27 -47.06
CA ALA A 576 22.25 6.24 -45.67
C ALA A 576 21.62 7.36 -44.83
N ASP A 577 21.55 8.58 -45.35
CA ASP A 577 20.92 9.72 -44.67
C ASP A 577 19.42 9.50 -44.43
N LEU A 578 18.72 8.94 -45.43
CA LEU A 578 17.31 8.58 -45.32
C LEU A 578 17.05 7.45 -44.32
N GLN A 579 17.84 6.38 -44.40
CA GLN A 579 17.74 5.23 -43.49
C GLN A 579 18.05 5.63 -42.05
N ASP A 580 19.05 6.49 -41.83
CA ASP A 580 19.39 7.03 -40.51
C ASP A 580 18.26 7.90 -39.95
N ALA A 581 17.73 8.85 -40.73
CA ALA A 581 16.60 9.68 -40.30
C ALA A 581 15.36 8.84 -39.96
N HIS A 582 15.06 7.82 -40.77
CA HIS A 582 13.98 6.87 -40.49
C HIS A 582 14.26 6.03 -39.23
N ALA A 583 15.49 5.55 -39.03
CA ALA A 583 15.87 4.79 -37.85
C ALA A 583 15.77 5.63 -36.56
N VAL A 584 16.24 6.87 -36.57
CA VAL A 584 16.14 7.78 -35.42
C VAL A 584 14.70 8.13 -35.10
N LEU A 585 13.84 8.35 -36.11
CA LEU A 585 12.42 8.58 -35.89
C LEU A 585 11.74 7.35 -35.27
N ARG A 586 11.98 6.14 -35.82
CA ARG A 586 11.45 4.89 -35.24
C ARG A 586 11.94 4.68 -33.80
N HIS A 587 13.22 4.99 -33.53
CA HIS A 587 13.78 4.91 -32.19
C HIS A 587 13.10 5.90 -31.24
N ALA A 588 12.94 7.16 -31.66
CA ALA A 588 12.26 8.19 -30.89
C ALA A 588 10.81 7.80 -30.55
N LEU A 589 10.09 7.22 -31.52
CA LEU A 589 8.75 6.70 -31.31
C LEU A 589 8.74 5.51 -30.34
N LYS A 590 9.68 4.57 -30.49
CA LYS A 590 9.80 3.41 -29.57
C LYS A 590 10.05 3.85 -28.13
N VAL A 591 10.94 4.83 -27.93
CA VAL A 591 11.24 5.39 -26.59
C VAL A 591 10.02 6.13 -26.03
N ALA A 592 9.43 7.03 -26.81
CA ALA A 592 8.27 7.83 -26.37
C ALA A 592 6.98 7.01 -26.20
N LEU A 593 6.87 5.84 -26.82
CA LEU A 593 5.71 4.94 -26.68
C LEU A 593 5.94 3.83 -25.65
N ALA A 594 7.11 3.79 -24.99
CA ALA A 594 7.49 2.70 -24.09
C ALA A 594 6.54 2.54 -22.89
N ASP A 595 6.03 3.65 -22.33
CA ASP A 595 5.07 3.63 -21.22
C ASP A 595 3.59 3.60 -21.70
N GLY A 596 3.38 3.67 -23.02
CA GLY A 596 2.09 3.70 -23.69
C GLY A 596 1.35 5.04 -23.59
N ARG A 597 2.02 6.14 -23.23
CA ARG A 597 1.50 7.51 -23.20
C ARG A 597 2.50 8.45 -23.88
N LEU A 598 2.03 9.61 -24.37
CA LEU A 598 2.88 10.64 -24.97
C LEU A 598 2.69 11.94 -24.20
N SER A 599 3.74 12.41 -23.51
CA SER A 599 3.76 13.72 -22.87
C SER A 599 3.94 14.85 -23.89
N ALA A 600 3.57 16.08 -23.53
CA ALA A 600 3.76 17.26 -24.39
C ALA A 600 5.25 17.56 -24.67
N SER A 601 6.16 17.18 -23.76
CA SER A 601 7.61 17.24 -24.00
C SER A 601 8.07 16.20 -25.02
N GLU A 602 7.58 14.97 -24.94
CA GLU A 602 7.89 13.90 -25.88
C GLU A 602 7.31 14.18 -27.27
N GLN A 603 6.08 14.70 -27.35
CA GLN A 603 5.49 15.16 -28.61
C GLN A 603 6.37 16.20 -29.29
N ARG A 604 6.82 17.25 -28.56
CA ARG A 604 7.73 18.26 -29.11
C ARG A 604 9.06 17.67 -29.57
N ARG A 605 9.60 16.69 -28.83
CA ARG A 605 10.84 16.00 -29.17
C ARG A 605 10.68 15.15 -30.43
N ILE A 606 9.58 14.41 -30.57
CA ILE A 606 9.27 13.64 -31.78
C ILE A 606 9.04 14.58 -32.96
N VAL A 607 8.33 15.70 -32.79
CA VAL A 607 8.17 16.72 -33.85
C VAL A 607 9.53 17.25 -34.28
N SER A 608 10.48 17.48 -33.36
CA SER A 608 11.85 17.88 -33.70
C SER A 608 12.56 16.83 -34.57
N VAL A 609 12.46 15.55 -34.20
CA VAL A 609 13.06 14.44 -34.98
C VAL A 609 12.36 14.28 -36.33
N ALA A 610 11.03 14.37 -36.37
CA ALA A 610 10.24 14.35 -37.59
C ALA A 610 10.61 15.52 -38.52
N ARG A 611 10.91 16.71 -37.98
CA ARG A 611 11.40 17.85 -38.78
C ARG A 611 12.76 17.58 -39.40
N GLN A 612 13.67 16.89 -38.70
CA GLN A 612 14.95 16.48 -39.29
C GLN A 612 14.71 15.50 -40.45
N ALA A 613 13.82 14.52 -40.27
CA ALA A 613 13.40 13.61 -41.33
C ALA A 613 12.74 14.34 -42.52
N TRP A 614 11.92 15.35 -42.26
CA TRP A 614 11.31 16.21 -43.28
C TRP A 614 12.33 17.00 -44.10
N VAL A 615 13.42 17.49 -43.47
CA VAL A 615 14.52 18.14 -44.20
C VAL A 615 15.20 17.15 -45.16
N VAL A 616 15.38 15.89 -44.76
CA VAL A 616 15.91 14.84 -45.65
C VAL A 616 14.98 14.61 -46.84
N CYS A 617 13.66 14.63 -46.66
CA CYS A 617 12.71 14.60 -47.79
C CYS A 617 12.98 15.74 -48.78
N GLY A 618 13.13 16.96 -48.27
CA GLY A 618 13.42 18.13 -49.09
C GLY A 618 14.74 18.00 -49.87
N HIS A 619 15.79 17.48 -49.24
CA HIS A 619 17.06 17.21 -49.91
C HIS A 619 16.91 16.20 -51.04
N VAL A 620 16.27 15.04 -50.79
CA VAL A 620 16.05 13.99 -51.80
C VAL A 620 15.27 14.53 -52.99
N HIS A 621 14.22 15.33 -52.76
CA HIS A 621 13.43 15.92 -53.84
C HIS A 621 14.15 17.03 -54.61
N GLY A 622 15.07 17.74 -53.96
CA GLY A 622 15.87 18.79 -54.59
C GLY A 622 17.00 18.27 -55.50
N LEU A 623 17.32 16.97 -55.49
CA LEU A 623 18.40 16.41 -56.28
C LEU A 623 18.10 16.48 -57.78
N GLN A 624 18.96 17.18 -58.52
CA GLN A 624 18.97 17.23 -59.98
C GLN A 624 20.13 16.39 -60.50
N VAL A 625 19.88 15.12 -60.81
CA VAL A 625 20.92 14.15 -61.21
C VAL A 625 20.52 13.50 -62.53
N GLY A 626 21.40 13.63 -63.53
CA GLY A 626 21.26 12.97 -64.83
C GLY A 626 21.96 11.61 -64.82
N ILE A 627 21.19 10.54 -65.00
CA ILE A 627 21.67 9.16 -65.06
C ILE A 627 21.87 8.78 -66.52
N ALA A 628 23.09 8.41 -66.91
CA ALA A 628 23.45 8.07 -68.28
C ALA A 628 23.35 6.56 -68.56
N PRO A 629 23.15 6.15 -69.84
CA PRO A 629 23.37 4.78 -70.30
C PRO A 629 24.86 4.49 -70.25
N PRO A 630 25.34 3.83 -69.18
CA PRO A 630 25.13 2.38 -69.05
C PRO A 630 24.34 1.93 -67.80
N VAL A 631 23.89 2.86 -66.94
CA VAL A 631 23.17 2.50 -65.68
C VAL A 631 21.67 2.29 -65.93
N VAL A 632 21.13 2.99 -66.91
CA VAL A 632 19.73 2.97 -67.36
C VAL A 632 19.69 2.82 -68.88
N ASP A 633 18.60 2.25 -69.42
CA ASP A 633 18.48 2.01 -70.86
C ASP A 633 18.43 3.32 -71.68
N GLU A 634 17.76 4.35 -71.14
CA GLU A 634 17.69 5.69 -71.72
C GLU A 634 18.07 6.75 -70.67
N PRO A 635 18.71 7.87 -71.08
CA PRO A 635 19.08 8.95 -70.16
C PRO A 635 17.87 9.45 -69.36
N LEU A 636 17.98 9.42 -68.03
CA LEU A 636 16.85 9.71 -67.13
C LEU A 636 17.28 10.63 -65.99
N GLN A 637 16.38 11.50 -65.54
CA GLN A 637 16.56 12.27 -64.32
C GLN A 637 16.22 11.40 -63.11
N LEU A 638 17.04 11.42 -62.04
CA LEU A 638 16.77 10.67 -60.81
C LEU A 638 15.37 10.95 -60.25
N ARG A 639 14.88 12.20 -60.38
CA ARG A 639 13.53 12.61 -59.96
C ARG A 639 12.41 11.78 -60.61
N ALA A 640 12.61 11.26 -61.82
CA ALA A 640 11.64 10.46 -62.53
C ALA A 640 11.56 9.00 -62.01
N LEU A 641 12.58 8.52 -61.29
CA LEU A 641 12.57 7.20 -60.62
C LEU A 641 11.93 7.24 -59.24
N LEU A 642 11.94 8.41 -58.59
CA LEU A 642 11.44 8.58 -57.24
C LEU A 642 9.91 8.66 -57.24
N PRO A 643 9.23 8.12 -56.21
CA PRO A 643 7.78 8.27 -56.07
C PRO A 643 7.36 9.74 -56.09
N HIS A 644 6.13 9.99 -56.56
CA HIS A 644 5.55 11.33 -56.61
C HIS A 644 5.63 12.01 -55.25
N ASP A 645 5.78 13.35 -55.30
CA ASP A 645 5.96 14.20 -54.13
C ASP A 645 4.92 13.84 -53.06
N PRO A 646 5.35 13.36 -51.89
CA PRO A 646 4.42 13.27 -50.80
C PRO A 646 4.21 14.75 -50.43
N SER A 647 2.98 15.25 -50.56
CA SER A 647 2.61 16.56 -50.06
C SER A 647 2.66 16.57 -48.52
N LEU A 648 3.76 16.10 -47.92
CA LEU A 648 3.99 16.02 -46.50
C LEU A 648 4.21 17.43 -46.00
N PRO A 649 3.22 18.01 -45.30
CA PRO A 649 3.44 19.29 -44.66
C PRO A 649 4.58 19.16 -43.64
N ALA A 650 5.14 20.30 -43.22
CA ALA A 650 6.08 20.31 -42.11
C ALA A 650 5.42 19.63 -40.90
N PRO A 651 6.09 18.66 -40.24
CA PRO A 651 5.49 17.96 -39.12
C PRO A 651 5.28 18.91 -37.93
N ASP A 652 4.10 18.79 -37.34
CA ASP A 652 3.67 19.47 -36.13
C ASP A 652 2.92 18.48 -35.21
N VAL A 653 2.41 18.96 -34.07
CA VAL A 653 1.75 18.10 -33.08
C VAL A 653 0.42 17.56 -33.60
N ASP A 654 -0.28 18.32 -34.45
CA ASP A 654 -1.64 18.02 -34.91
C ASP A 654 -1.64 17.01 -36.06
N ASN A 655 -0.62 17.04 -36.92
CA ASN A 655 -0.50 16.14 -38.07
C ASN A 655 0.36 14.90 -37.83
N LEU A 656 1.07 14.80 -36.68
CA LEU A 656 2.10 13.78 -36.43
C LEU A 656 1.61 12.34 -36.62
N ALA A 657 0.40 12.03 -36.16
CA ALA A 657 -0.17 10.68 -36.21
C ALA A 657 -0.39 10.18 -37.64
N GLN A 658 -0.70 11.09 -38.57
CA GLN A 658 -0.85 10.78 -39.99
C GLN A 658 0.49 10.91 -40.74
N TRP A 659 1.34 11.85 -40.31
CA TRP A 659 2.63 12.13 -40.92
C TRP A 659 3.62 10.98 -40.75
N VAL A 660 3.70 10.36 -39.56
CA VAL A 660 4.68 9.29 -39.27
C VAL A 660 4.52 8.06 -40.17
N PRO A 661 3.32 7.45 -40.31
CA PRO A 661 3.13 6.33 -41.23
C PRO A 661 3.37 6.73 -42.69
N ALA A 662 2.96 7.94 -43.09
CA ALA A 662 3.14 8.43 -44.45
C ALA A 662 4.63 8.65 -44.80
N PHE A 663 5.41 9.24 -43.90
CA PHE A 663 6.86 9.35 -44.05
C PHE A 663 7.52 7.97 -44.09
N ALA A 664 7.15 7.03 -43.21
CA ALA A 664 7.73 5.68 -43.20
C ALA A 664 7.47 4.94 -44.53
N ALA A 665 6.24 4.99 -45.04
CA ALA A 665 5.88 4.41 -46.33
C ALA A 665 6.64 5.06 -47.50
N TRP A 666 6.75 6.39 -47.49
CA TRP A 666 7.51 7.14 -48.49
C TRP A 666 9.01 6.82 -48.44
N ALA A 667 9.61 6.82 -47.25
CA ALA A 667 11.04 6.55 -47.07
C ALA A 667 11.40 5.13 -47.55
N LEU A 668 10.56 4.14 -47.24
CA LEU A 668 10.72 2.78 -47.76
C LEU A 668 10.57 2.73 -49.29
N SER A 669 9.62 3.47 -49.86
CA SER A 669 9.42 3.53 -51.31
C SER A 669 10.59 4.19 -52.03
N VAL A 670 11.17 5.24 -51.47
CA VAL A 670 12.37 5.91 -52.00
C VAL A 670 13.58 4.99 -51.92
N ASP A 671 13.82 4.34 -50.79
CA ASP A 671 14.94 3.40 -50.65
C ASP A 671 14.77 2.20 -51.61
N ALA A 672 13.54 1.72 -51.83
CA ALA A 672 13.24 0.69 -52.82
C ALA A 672 13.55 1.11 -54.27
N CYS A 673 13.54 2.42 -54.59
CA CYS A 673 14.00 2.93 -55.89
C CYS A 673 15.52 3.14 -55.94
N LEU A 674 16.11 3.65 -54.85
CA LEU A 674 17.54 3.97 -54.78
C LEU A 674 18.43 2.74 -54.62
N ALA A 675 17.96 1.68 -53.94
CA ALA A 675 18.73 0.47 -53.71
C ALA A 675 19.09 -0.28 -55.01
N PRO A 676 18.14 -0.54 -55.93
CA PRO A 676 18.47 -1.09 -57.24
C PRO A 676 19.37 -0.17 -58.06
N LEU A 677 19.20 1.15 -57.96
CA LEU A 677 20.05 2.12 -58.66
C LEU A 677 21.50 2.04 -58.17
N ALA A 678 21.73 1.97 -56.86
CA ALA A 678 23.07 1.80 -56.29
C ALA A 678 23.72 0.49 -56.76
N SER A 679 22.96 -0.62 -56.70
CA SER A 679 23.44 -1.94 -57.15
C SER A 679 23.79 -1.97 -58.64
N ARG A 680 22.94 -1.38 -59.50
CA ARG A 680 23.20 -1.23 -60.94
C ARG A 680 24.41 -0.34 -61.21
N THR A 681 24.52 0.79 -60.51
CA THR A 681 25.65 1.71 -60.67
C THR A 681 26.96 1.03 -60.28
N LEU A 682 27.00 0.30 -59.16
CA LEU A 682 28.16 -0.49 -58.76
C LEU A 682 28.48 -1.57 -59.79
N THR A 683 27.49 -2.31 -60.28
CA THR A 683 27.68 -3.32 -61.33
C THR A 683 28.27 -2.71 -62.60
N CYS A 684 27.77 -1.57 -63.05
CA CYS A 684 28.29 -0.86 -64.22
C CYS A 684 29.68 -0.29 -63.99
N LEU A 685 29.98 0.19 -62.78
CA LEU A 685 31.32 0.61 -62.38
C LEU A 685 32.31 -0.56 -62.51
N LEU A 686 32.03 -1.69 -61.86
CA LEU A 686 32.90 -2.88 -61.91
C LEU A 686 33.05 -3.42 -63.34
N ARG A 687 31.98 -3.39 -64.15
CA ARG A 687 32.03 -3.86 -65.54
C ARG A 687 32.93 -2.98 -66.41
N THR A 688 32.83 -1.66 -66.21
CA THR A 688 33.70 -0.68 -66.88
C THR A 688 35.15 -0.86 -66.46
N GLU A 689 35.39 -1.10 -65.16
CA GLU A 689 36.71 -1.38 -64.61
C GLU A 689 37.33 -2.66 -65.17
N ASP A 690 36.54 -3.72 -65.32
CA ASP A 690 36.97 -4.97 -65.96
C ASP A 690 37.30 -4.79 -67.44
N ALA A 691 36.47 -4.04 -68.18
CA ALA A 691 36.71 -3.76 -69.59
C ALA A 691 38.04 -3.02 -69.78
N VAL A 692 38.28 -1.99 -68.96
CA VAL A 692 39.53 -1.23 -68.94
C VAL A 692 40.71 -2.12 -68.57
N ALA A 693 40.61 -2.91 -67.50
CA ALA A 693 41.70 -3.78 -67.06
C ALA A 693 42.01 -4.88 -68.10
N THR A 694 40.99 -5.45 -68.75
CA THR A 694 41.14 -6.47 -69.79
C THR A 694 41.80 -5.89 -71.03
N ALA A 695 41.38 -4.71 -71.48
CA ALA A 695 41.98 -4.03 -72.62
C ALA A 695 43.45 -3.65 -72.36
N LEU A 696 43.76 -3.16 -71.15
CA LEU A 696 45.13 -2.83 -70.76
C LEU A 696 46.04 -4.08 -70.75
N ARG A 697 45.58 -5.20 -70.18
CA ARG A 697 46.31 -6.48 -70.19
C ARG A 697 46.48 -7.03 -71.61
N GLY A 698 45.44 -6.97 -72.42
CA GLY A 698 45.42 -7.50 -73.79
C GLY A 698 46.13 -6.61 -74.83
N GLY A 699 46.40 -5.35 -74.51
CA GLY A 699 46.93 -4.37 -75.47
C GLY A 699 45.96 -4.04 -76.61
N THR A 700 44.66 -4.19 -76.38
CA THR A 700 43.61 -3.92 -77.35
C THR A 700 43.03 -2.53 -77.14
N SER A 701 42.62 -1.85 -78.22
CA SER A 701 41.88 -0.58 -78.13
C SER A 701 40.45 -0.81 -77.63
N LEU A 702 39.95 0.08 -76.78
CA LEU A 702 38.55 0.10 -76.35
C LEU A 702 37.67 0.80 -77.40
N ASP A 703 36.38 0.45 -77.43
CA ASP A 703 35.35 1.18 -78.18
C ASP A 703 35.09 2.58 -77.56
N GLU A 704 34.14 3.33 -78.13
CA GLU A 704 33.77 4.66 -77.61
C GLU A 704 33.29 4.58 -76.15
N ALA A 705 33.84 5.45 -75.30
CA ALA A 705 33.55 5.45 -73.87
C ALA A 705 32.08 5.80 -73.59
N PRO A 706 31.41 5.11 -72.63
CA PRO A 706 30.05 5.47 -72.22
C PRO A 706 29.98 6.89 -71.66
N LEU A 707 28.85 7.57 -71.89
CA LEU A 707 28.57 8.89 -71.34
C LEU A 707 28.70 8.89 -69.81
N ALA A 708 29.47 9.84 -69.28
CA ALA A 708 29.62 10.00 -67.83
C ALA A 708 28.31 10.49 -67.19
N CYS A 709 27.95 9.94 -66.05
CA CYS A 709 26.85 10.45 -65.24
C CYS A 709 27.21 11.83 -64.68
N VAL A 710 26.22 12.72 -64.55
CA VAL A 710 26.42 14.08 -64.04
C VAL A 710 25.67 14.22 -62.72
N VAL A 711 26.42 14.44 -61.64
CA VAL A 711 25.90 14.71 -60.31
C VAL A 711 26.18 16.16 -59.88
N PRO A 712 25.38 16.73 -58.98
CA PRO A 712 25.70 18.00 -58.33
C PRO A 712 27.03 17.94 -57.58
N GLU A 713 27.79 19.04 -57.59
CA GLU A 713 29.05 19.15 -56.82
C GLU A 713 28.83 19.03 -55.29
N ARG A 714 27.61 19.30 -54.81
CA ARG A 714 27.24 19.21 -53.40
C ARG A 714 25.94 18.44 -53.25
N HIS A 715 25.98 17.42 -52.41
CA HIS A 715 24.84 16.62 -51.98
C HIS A 715 25.01 16.21 -50.50
N PRO A 716 23.94 15.78 -49.82
CA PRO A 716 24.04 15.29 -48.45
C PRO A 716 25.00 14.11 -48.34
N THR A 717 25.87 14.12 -47.34
CA THR A 717 26.81 13.03 -47.08
C THR A 717 26.72 12.58 -45.63
N LEU A 718 26.67 11.26 -45.47
CA LEU A 718 26.68 10.59 -44.17
C LEU A 718 27.77 9.51 -44.12
N VAL A 719 28.88 9.83 -43.45
CA VAL A 719 30.03 8.92 -43.26
C VAL A 719 29.75 7.99 -42.06
N PRO A 720 30.15 6.70 -42.11
CA PRO A 720 29.96 5.78 -41.00
C PRO A 720 30.60 6.28 -39.70
N GLY A 721 29.83 6.34 -38.62
CA GLY A 721 30.21 6.92 -37.33
C GLY A 721 29.69 8.34 -37.09
N GLU A 722 29.12 8.99 -38.11
CA GLU A 722 28.50 10.32 -37.99
C GLU A 722 26.97 10.28 -38.09
N GLU A 723 26.39 9.09 -37.91
CA GLU A 723 24.94 8.91 -37.79
C GLU A 723 24.34 9.83 -36.72
N ARG A 724 23.08 10.25 -36.92
CA ARG A 724 22.39 11.09 -35.95
C ARG A 724 22.34 10.40 -34.59
N GLU A 725 22.65 11.14 -33.54
CA GLU A 725 22.55 10.61 -32.18
C GLU A 725 21.12 10.10 -31.94
N ARG A 726 21.02 8.83 -31.56
CA ARG A 726 19.77 8.28 -31.06
C ARG A 726 19.45 8.98 -29.74
N LEU A 727 18.17 9.12 -29.44
CA LEU A 727 17.74 9.71 -28.18
C LEU A 727 18.18 8.80 -27.03
N ASP A 728 19.33 9.12 -26.46
CA ASP A 728 19.84 8.48 -25.25
C ASP A 728 19.08 9.05 -24.06
N GLN A 729 18.55 8.15 -23.24
CA GLN A 729 17.89 8.37 -21.95
C GLN A 729 16.36 8.55 -22.01
N LEU A 730 15.70 7.57 -21.40
CA LEU A 730 14.40 7.73 -20.75
C LEU A 730 14.46 8.97 -19.84
N SER A 731 13.45 9.85 -19.92
CA SER A 731 13.40 11.02 -19.04
C SER A 731 13.34 10.57 -17.57
N THR A 732 13.63 11.47 -16.62
CA THR A 732 13.52 11.13 -15.19
C THR A 732 12.11 10.64 -14.83
N TRP A 733 11.10 11.17 -15.51
CA TRP A 733 9.72 10.72 -15.41
C TRP A 733 9.50 9.35 -16.04
N ASP A 734 10.06 9.07 -17.22
CA ASP A 734 9.90 7.78 -17.89
C ASP A 734 10.62 6.69 -17.10
N ARG A 735 11.79 6.99 -16.52
CA ARG A 735 12.46 6.10 -15.57
C ARG A 735 11.63 5.88 -14.31
N PHE A 736 10.90 6.88 -13.81
CA PHE A 736 9.97 6.70 -12.71
C PHE A 736 8.78 5.80 -13.12
N GLN A 737 8.19 6.04 -14.29
CA GLN A 737 7.05 5.27 -14.83
C GLN A 737 7.41 3.85 -15.26
N LEU A 738 8.66 3.62 -15.66
CA LEU A 738 9.21 2.31 -15.99
C LEU A 738 9.93 1.68 -14.79
N ALA A 739 10.06 2.42 -13.68
CA ALA A 739 10.89 2.08 -12.52
C ALA A 739 12.30 1.59 -12.91
N ASP A 740 12.89 2.29 -13.88
CA ASP A 740 14.22 2.03 -14.40
C ASP A 740 15.28 2.51 -13.40
N GLY A 741 16.03 1.56 -12.84
CA GLY A 741 17.00 1.79 -11.76
C GLY A 741 16.41 1.81 -10.35
N TRP A 742 17.29 1.69 -9.34
CA TRP A 742 16.91 1.57 -7.93
C TRP A 742 16.23 2.83 -7.36
N VAL A 743 16.72 4.02 -7.73
CA VAL A 743 16.20 5.29 -7.22
C VAL A 743 14.78 5.54 -7.74
N ALA A 744 14.59 5.43 -9.06
CA ALA A 744 13.29 5.67 -9.68
C ALA A 744 12.26 4.63 -9.25
N GLY A 745 12.66 3.34 -9.16
CA GLY A 745 11.80 2.29 -8.63
C GLY A 745 11.45 2.46 -7.16
N GLY A 746 12.40 2.86 -6.31
CA GLY A 746 12.16 3.15 -4.89
C GLY A 746 11.21 4.33 -4.70
N ALA A 747 11.40 5.43 -5.45
CA ALA A 747 10.50 6.58 -5.43
C ALA A 747 9.08 6.20 -5.88
N ARG A 748 8.95 5.40 -6.94
CA ARG A 748 7.65 4.93 -7.44
C ARG A 748 6.93 4.06 -6.40
N LEU A 749 7.65 3.14 -5.76
CA LEU A 749 7.10 2.31 -4.68
C LEU A 749 6.67 3.17 -3.49
N GLY A 750 7.44 4.18 -3.10
CA GLY A 750 7.09 5.12 -2.03
C GLY A 750 5.81 5.89 -2.32
N VAL A 751 5.67 6.44 -3.54
CA VAL A 751 4.45 7.16 -3.95
C VAL A 751 3.25 6.21 -4.01
N ALA A 752 3.40 5.04 -4.62
CA ALA A 752 2.32 4.05 -4.71
C ALA A 752 1.89 3.54 -3.32
N GLY A 753 2.85 3.27 -2.44
CA GLY A 753 2.62 2.85 -1.06
C GLY A 753 1.92 3.94 -0.24
N ALA A 754 2.30 5.20 -0.39
CA ALA A 754 1.63 6.33 0.27
C ALA A 754 0.17 6.47 -0.18
N PHE A 755 -0.11 6.33 -1.48
CA PHE A 755 -1.50 6.38 -1.99
C PHE A 755 -2.35 5.21 -1.52
N LEU A 756 -1.81 3.98 -1.57
CA LEU A 756 -2.53 2.80 -1.08
C LEU A 756 -2.75 2.88 0.44
N GLY A 757 -1.74 3.27 1.21
CA GLY A 757 -1.82 3.47 2.65
C GLY A 757 -2.82 4.56 3.03
N ALA A 758 -2.82 5.70 2.35
CA ALA A 758 -3.81 6.76 2.56
C ALA A 758 -5.23 6.27 2.22
N SER A 759 -5.41 5.53 1.13
CA SER A 759 -6.72 4.97 0.78
C SER A 759 -7.22 3.95 1.81
N ALA A 760 -6.33 3.08 2.32
CA ALA A 760 -6.64 2.13 3.38
C ALA A 760 -6.99 2.85 4.69
N MET A 761 -6.24 3.89 5.07
CA MET A 761 -6.54 4.72 6.25
C MET A 761 -7.88 5.44 6.10
N VAL A 762 -8.19 6.05 4.96
CA VAL A 762 -9.48 6.74 4.75
C VAL A 762 -10.63 5.74 4.81
N THR A 763 -10.49 4.58 4.18
CA THR A 763 -11.53 3.54 4.20
C THR A 763 -11.71 2.98 5.61
N GLY A 764 -10.61 2.69 6.32
CA GLY A 764 -10.63 2.27 7.72
C GLY A 764 -11.28 3.31 8.63
N TRP A 765 -10.91 4.59 8.49
CA TRP A 765 -11.47 5.70 9.28
C TRP A 765 -12.94 5.99 8.99
N MET A 766 -13.43 5.71 7.78
CA MET A 766 -14.85 5.79 7.44
C MET A 766 -15.65 4.55 7.86
N MET A 767 -14.97 3.46 8.24
CA MET A 767 -15.58 2.17 8.56
C MET A 767 -15.53 1.84 10.06
N VAL A 768 -15.17 2.74 10.97
CA VAL A 768 -15.36 2.53 12.42
C VAL A 768 -16.75 3.05 12.80
N GLY A 769 -17.60 2.19 13.37
CA GLY A 769 -18.92 2.58 13.89
C GLY A 769 -18.81 3.44 15.16
N ASN A 770 -19.88 4.12 15.56
CA ASN A 770 -19.85 4.97 16.74
C ASN A 770 -19.95 4.08 17.99
N GLU A 771 -18.91 4.03 18.81
CA GLU A 771 -18.98 3.33 20.10
C GLU A 771 -19.77 4.18 21.10
N VAL A 772 -20.86 3.60 21.62
CA VAL A 772 -21.71 4.22 22.63
C VAL A 772 -21.71 3.36 23.88
N ALA A 773 -21.33 3.97 25.00
CA ALA A 773 -21.52 3.39 26.32
C ALA A 773 -22.90 3.79 26.84
N VAL A 774 -23.68 2.80 27.27
CA VAL A 774 -24.99 2.96 27.88
C VAL A 774 -24.81 2.82 29.38
N HIS A 775 -25.01 3.90 30.10
CA HIS A 775 -24.89 3.97 31.54
C HIS A 775 -26.30 3.88 32.17
N ASN A 776 -26.48 2.97 33.14
CA ASN A 776 -27.72 2.85 33.90
C ASN A 776 -27.54 3.38 35.32
N GLY A 777 -27.96 4.62 35.57
CA GLY A 777 -27.91 5.20 36.92
C GLY A 777 -28.94 4.64 37.90
N LEU A 778 -29.98 3.94 37.42
CA LEU A 778 -31.09 3.46 38.26
C LEU A 778 -30.69 2.26 39.12
N ALA A 779 -31.37 2.10 40.26
CA ALA A 779 -31.20 0.96 41.16
C ALA A 779 -31.94 -0.31 40.69
N VAL A 780 -32.41 -0.33 39.44
CA VAL A 780 -33.05 -1.47 38.77
C VAL A 780 -32.36 -1.76 37.44
N PRO A 781 -32.25 -3.03 37.01
CA PRO A 781 -31.73 -3.38 35.70
C PRO A 781 -32.67 -2.92 34.58
N VAL A 782 -32.09 -2.51 33.44
CA VAL A 782 -32.82 -2.02 32.27
C VAL A 782 -32.41 -2.73 30.99
N VAL A 783 -33.35 -2.83 30.06
CA VAL A 783 -33.14 -3.30 28.70
C VAL A 783 -33.22 -2.10 27.77
N VAL A 784 -32.11 -1.77 27.12
CA VAL A 784 -31.99 -0.62 26.22
C VAL A 784 -31.94 -1.11 24.78
N GLN A 785 -32.89 -0.64 23.98
CA GLN A 785 -32.95 -0.84 22.55
C GLN A 785 -32.41 0.41 21.84
N LEU A 786 -31.32 0.24 21.09
CA LEU A 786 -30.68 1.26 20.25
C LEU A 786 -30.89 0.85 18.78
N GLY A 787 -31.98 1.31 18.17
CA GLY A 787 -32.39 0.83 16.84
C GLY A 787 -32.75 -0.66 16.87
N ASP A 788 -31.99 -1.49 16.16
CA ASP A 788 -32.17 -2.95 16.12
C ASP A 788 -31.37 -3.69 17.22
N LEU A 789 -30.43 -3.00 17.89
CA LEU A 789 -29.62 -3.59 18.94
C LEU A 789 -30.36 -3.55 20.29
N THR A 790 -30.34 -4.66 21.03
CA THR A 790 -30.88 -4.73 22.40
C THR A 790 -29.75 -5.05 23.38
N LEU A 791 -29.64 -4.26 24.45
CA LEU A 791 -28.58 -4.34 25.45
C LEU A 791 -29.21 -4.47 26.85
N HIS A 792 -28.76 -5.45 27.63
CA HIS A 792 -29.13 -5.56 29.05
C HIS A 792 -28.06 -4.85 29.88
N VAL A 793 -28.49 -3.93 30.74
CA VAL A 793 -27.60 -3.15 31.61
C VAL A 793 -28.07 -3.31 33.04
N ASP A 794 -27.20 -3.86 33.90
CA ASP A 794 -27.48 -4.07 35.32
C ASP A 794 -27.74 -2.76 36.06
N ALA A 795 -28.33 -2.83 37.26
CA ALA A 795 -28.49 -1.67 38.15
C ALA A 795 -27.13 -1.03 38.45
N HIS A 796 -27.01 0.29 38.29
CA HIS A 796 -25.73 1.02 38.40
C HIS A 796 -24.62 0.51 37.47
N GLY A 797 -24.99 -0.19 36.38
CA GLY A 797 -24.08 -0.82 35.44
C GLY A 797 -23.84 -0.01 34.16
N VAL A 798 -22.88 -0.49 33.36
CA VAL A 798 -22.58 0.05 32.03
C VAL A 798 -22.58 -1.07 31.00
N GLY A 799 -23.22 -0.84 29.87
CA GLY A 799 -23.13 -1.72 28.70
C GLY A 799 -22.55 -0.99 27.49
N HIS A 800 -21.94 -1.74 26.57
CA HIS A 800 -21.29 -1.16 25.39
C HIS A 800 -22.01 -1.61 24.12
N ALA A 801 -22.22 -0.66 23.21
CA ALA A 801 -22.87 -0.88 21.93
C ALA A 801 -22.11 -0.15 20.81
N THR A 802 -21.95 -0.79 19.66
CA THR A 802 -21.46 -0.12 18.45
C THR A 802 -22.65 0.20 17.55
N LEU A 803 -22.83 1.48 17.23
CA LEU A 803 -23.95 1.98 16.43
C LEU A 803 -23.50 2.28 15.00
N ASP A 804 -24.31 1.82 14.04
CA ASP A 804 -24.09 2.00 12.60
C ASP A 804 -24.94 3.13 11.99
N ASP A 805 -26.04 3.52 12.67
CA ASP A 805 -26.97 4.56 12.19
C ASP A 805 -26.78 5.90 12.92
N ASP A 806 -26.75 6.99 12.15
CA ASP A 806 -26.69 8.34 12.72
C ASP A 806 -28.05 8.83 13.25
N ARG A 807 -29.17 8.20 12.85
CA ARG A 807 -30.51 8.51 13.38
C ARG A 807 -31.17 7.24 13.86
N LEU A 808 -31.41 7.15 15.15
CA LEU A 808 -32.01 5.97 15.75
C LEU A 808 -33.05 6.33 16.82
N VAL A 809 -34.00 5.41 17.01
CA VAL A 809 -34.93 5.47 18.14
C VAL A 809 -34.28 4.72 19.29
N VAL A 810 -34.14 5.41 20.41
CA VAL A 810 -33.66 4.87 21.68
C VAL A 810 -34.89 4.55 22.52
N GLN A 811 -34.95 3.34 23.07
CA GLN A 811 -36.01 2.93 23.98
C GLN A 811 -35.40 2.16 25.15
N ALA A 812 -35.68 2.58 26.38
CA ALA A 812 -35.29 1.86 27.59
C ALA A 812 -36.54 1.31 28.31
N THR A 813 -36.49 0.04 28.70
CA THR A 813 -37.57 -0.64 29.44
C THR A 813 -37.01 -1.37 30.66
N THR A 814 -37.81 -1.54 31.71
CA THR A 814 -37.47 -2.45 32.82
C THR A 814 -37.50 -3.91 32.36
N GLU A 815 -36.93 -4.85 33.12
CA GLU A 815 -37.02 -6.29 32.81
C GLU A 815 -38.47 -6.81 32.72
N GLU A 816 -39.39 -6.17 33.44
CA GLU A 816 -40.82 -6.47 33.46
C GLU A 816 -41.58 -5.85 32.27
N GLY A 817 -40.89 -5.10 31.41
CA GLY A 817 -41.44 -4.50 30.19
C GLY A 817 -42.09 -3.13 30.37
N ALA A 818 -41.92 -2.47 31.53
CA ALA A 818 -42.39 -1.10 31.73
C ALA A 818 -41.50 -0.09 30.98
N LEU A 819 -42.10 0.89 30.29
CA LEU A 819 -41.37 1.87 29.49
C LEU A 819 -40.74 2.95 30.38
N VAL A 820 -39.41 3.00 30.41
CA VAL A 820 -38.63 4.03 31.15
C VAL A 820 -38.57 5.31 30.33
N GLU A 821 -38.05 5.23 29.09
CA GLU A 821 -38.04 6.36 28.16
C GLU A 821 -38.00 5.91 26.70
N ARG A 822 -38.43 6.79 25.80
CA ARG A 822 -38.33 6.62 24.34
C ARG A 822 -38.17 7.96 23.63
N PHE A 823 -37.15 8.07 22.79
CA PHE A 823 -36.90 9.27 21.99
C PHE A 823 -36.16 8.95 20.69
N GLU A 824 -36.18 9.88 19.73
CA GLU A 824 -35.38 9.80 18.51
C GLU A 824 -34.14 10.70 18.66
N VAL A 825 -32.96 10.20 18.32
CA VAL A 825 -31.69 10.95 18.39
C VAL A 825 -31.02 11.01 17.02
N ASP A 826 -30.45 12.18 16.69
CA ASP A 826 -29.61 12.39 15.52
C ASP A 826 -28.17 12.65 15.99
N LEU A 827 -27.30 11.67 15.77
CA LEU A 827 -25.89 11.65 16.16
C LEU A 827 -24.98 12.22 15.05
N ARG A 828 -25.52 12.82 13.98
CA ARG A 828 -24.71 13.45 12.93
C ARG A 828 -23.82 14.56 13.49
N GLY A 829 -22.50 14.35 13.43
CA GLY A 829 -21.50 15.31 13.91
C GLY A 829 -21.05 15.10 15.36
N ALA A 830 -21.57 14.08 16.05
CA ALA A 830 -21.04 13.64 17.33
C ALA A 830 -19.64 13.01 17.19
N PRO A 831 -18.77 13.08 18.22
CA PRO A 831 -17.50 12.37 18.22
C PRO A 831 -17.72 10.85 18.13
N ARG A 832 -16.86 10.15 17.38
CA ARG A 832 -16.99 8.72 17.08
C ARG A 832 -16.63 7.79 18.24
N GLU A 833 -15.86 8.29 19.20
CA GLU A 833 -15.41 7.60 20.41
C GLU A 833 -15.80 8.44 21.63
N GLY A 834 -16.15 7.79 22.74
CA GLY A 834 -16.46 8.46 24.01
C GLY A 834 -17.90 8.99 24.13
N MET A 835 -18.83 8.50 23.32
CA MET A 835 -20.26 8.85 23.48
C MET A 835 -20.87 8.04 24.61
N VAL A 836 -21.46 8.74 25.58
CA VAL A 836 -22.14 8.12 26.73
C VAL A 836 -23.62 8.52 26.69
N TYR A 837 -24.48 7.51 26.73
CA TYR A 837 -25.92 7.63 26.91
C TYR A 837 -26.27 7.25 28.34
N ASP A 838 -26.78 8.21 29.12
CA ASP A 838 -27.25 7.96 30.48
C ASP A 838 -28.77 7.76 30.50
N VAL A 839 -29.18 6.56 30.91
CA VAL A 839 -30.59 6.14 30.92
C VAL A 839 -31.37 7.00 31.91
N ALA A 840 -32.44 7.63 31.40
CA ALA A 840 -33.32 8.54 32.11
C ALA A 840 -32.63 9.77 32.75
N SER A 841 -31.39 10.08 32.37
CA SER A 841 -30.57 11.09 33.06
C SER A 841 -30.46 10.81 34.56
N ALA A 842 -30.34 9.53 34.92
CA ALA A 842 -30.34 9.02 36.29
C ALA A 842 -28.94 8.96 36.94
N ALA A 843 -27.90 9.53 36.31
CA ALA A 843 -26.55 9.52 36.86
C ALA A 843 -25.93 10.92 36.89
N VAL A 844 -25.20 11.21 37.98
CA VAL A 844 -24.29 12.36 38.03
C VAL A 844 -22.94 11.92 37.50
N LEU A 845 -22.52 12.51 36.39
CA LEU A 845 -21.26 12.20 35.71
C LEU A 845 -20.18 13.19 36.13
N THR A 846 -19.01 12.67 36.49
CA THR A 846 -17.84 13.45 36.89
C THR A 846 -16.60 12.96 36.12
N GLU A 847 -15.82 13.88 35.58
CA GLU A 847 -14.53 13.59 34.97
C GLU A 847 -13.43 13.69 36.05
N GLU A 848 -12.76 12.57 36.32
CA GLU A 848 -11.64 12.49 37.25
C GLU A 848 -10.32 12.39 36.49
N THR A 849 -9.27 13.05 37.00
CA THR A 849 -7.91 12.93 36.44
C THR A 849 -7.04 12.13 37.39
N LEU A 850 -6.71 10.91 37.00
CA LEU A 850 -5.81 10.02 37.70
C LEU A 850 -4.36 10.44 37.43
N VAL A 851 -3.57 10.56 38.50
CA VAL A 851 -2.17 10.99 38.43
C VAL A 851 -1.25 9.85 38.84
N TYR A 852 -0.40 9.41 37.92
CA TYR A 852 0.56 8.33 38.12
C TYR A 852 1.96 8.91 38.28
N GLY A 853 2.47 8.92 39.52
CA GLY A 853 3.75 9.51 39.91
C GLY A 853 3.57 10.67 40.91
N PRO A 854 4.66 11.40 41.26
CA PRO A 854 4.66 12.48 42.26
C PRO A 854 4.03 13.79 41.75
N GLY A 855 2.92 13.73 41.02
CA GLY A 855 2.18 14.89 40.52
C GLY A 855 1.13 15.38 41.51
N PRO A 856 0.72 16.67 41.42
CA PRO A 856 -0.37 17.19 42.24
C PRO A 856 -1.71 16.57 41.83
N ALA A 857 -2.57 16.26 42.80
CA ALA A 857 -3.95 15.85 42.55
C ALA A 857 -4.68 16.96 41.78
N GLN A 858 -5.45 16.59 40.76
CA GLN A 858 -6.24 17.52 39.98
C GLN A 858 -7.70 17.50 40.44
N PRO A 859 -8.38 18.66 40.49
CA PRO A 859 -9.77 18.72 40.88
C PRO A 859 -10.65 17.98 39.86
N SER A 860 -11.63 17.23 40.34
CA SER A 860 -12.62 16.58 39.50
C SER A 860 -13.51 17.63 38.82
N ARG A 861 -13.94 17.33 37.59
CA ARG A 861 -14.78 18.22 36.78
C ARG A 861 -16.18 17.63 36.68
N ALA A 862 -17.17 18.28 37.29
CA ALA A 862 -18.57 17.88 37.19
C ALA A 862 -19.07 18.06 35.74
N LEU A 863 -19.62 17.00 35.15
CA LEU A 863 -20.25 17.01 33.82
C LEU A 863 -21.77 17.14 33.90
N GLY A 864 -22.36 16.99 35.09
CA GLY A 864 -23.80 17.10 35.33
C GLY A 864 -24.53 15.77 35.18
N ALA A 865 -25.83 15.82 34.88
CA ALA A 865 -26.65 14.66 34.53
C ALA A 865 -27.23 14.75 33.10
N PRO A 866 -26.39 14.95 32.05
CA PRO A 866 -26.89 15.03 30.68
C PRO A 866 -27.30 13.65 30.17
N ARG A 867 -28.41 13.57 29.43
CA ARG A 867 -28.82 12.33 28.75
C ARG A 867 -27.78 11.81 27.75
N TRP A 868 -27.10 12.72 27.05
CA TRP A 868 -26.03 12.41 26.12
C TRP A 868 -24.82 13.28 26.42
N SER A 869 -23.66 12.67 26.59
CA SER A 869 -22.40 13.38 26.74
C SER A 869 -21.33 12.81 25.83
N ALA A 870 -20.56 13.71 25.21
CA ALA A 870 -19.29 13.37 24.58
C ALA A 870 -18.19 13.44 25.64
N ALA A 871 -17.89 12.30 26.27
CA ALA A 871 -16.80 12.20 27.21
C ALA A 871 -15.49 11.96 26.43
N THR A 872 -14.72 13.02 26.16
CA THR A 872 -13.33 12.89 25.69
C THR A 872 -12.42 12.54 26.86
N VAL A 873 -12.64 11.36 27.45
CA VAL A 873 -11.82 10.84 28.56
C VAL A 873 -10.99 9.66 28.07
N ASP A 874 -9.77 9.51 28.61
CA ASP A 874 -8.86 8.41 28.23
C ASP A 874 -9.42 7.03 28.60
N LEU A 875 -10.22 6.96 29.67
CA LEU A 875 -10.86 5.77 30.21
C LEU A 875 -12.35 6.07 30.42
N PRO A 876 -13.22 5.85 29.42
CA PRO A 876 -14.65 6.12 29.57
C PRO A 876 -15.29 5.29 30.67
N HIS A 877 -14.91 4.02 30.86
CA HIS A 877 -15.38 3.16 31.96
C HIS A 877 -14.34 2.06 32.28
N GLY A 878 -14.29 1.57 33.53
CA GLY A 878 -13.44 0.43 33.97
C GLY A 878 -12.39 0.78 35.04
N ASP A 879 -11.77 -0.24 35.64
CA ASP A 879 -10.78 -0.01 36.71
C ASP A 879 -9.54 0.74 36.19
N PRO A 880 -9.00 1.71 36.96
CA PRO A 880 -7.81 2.44 36.58
C PRO A 880 -6.62 1.47 36.44
N PRO A 881 -5.82 1.55 35.35
CA PRO A 881 -4.68 0.65 35.15
C PRO A 881 -3.64 0.84 36.26
N ASP A 882 -3.17 -0.25 36.87
CA ASP A 882 -2.21 -0.19 37.99
C ASP A 882 -0.92 0.60 37.67
N GLN A 883 -0.53 0.67 36.39
CA GLN A 883 0.66 1.38 35.90
C GLN A 883 0.44 1.97 34.50
N ILE A 884 1.09 3.10 34.21
CA ILE A 884 1.14 3.70 32.87
C ILE A 884 2.59 4.03 32.45
N GLU A 885 2.84 4.08 31.15
CA GLU A 885 4.09 4.65 30.62
C GLU A 885 4.05 6.18 30.71
N VAL A 886 4.97 6.75 31.48
CA VAL A 886 5.15 8.20 31.61
C VAL A 886 5.98 8.71 30.42
N PRO A 887 5.53 9.76 29.69
CA PRO A 887 6.29 10.34 28.58
C PRO A 887 7.71 10.74 29.01
N LYS A 888 8.72 10.47 28.16
CA LYS A 888 10.12 10.80 28.45
C LYS A 888 10.30 12.27 28.81
N GLY A 889 10.70 12.53 30.05
CA GLY A 889 10.97 13.88 30.57
C GLY A 889 9.85 14.48 31.43
N ALA A 890 8.70 13.81 31.55
CA ALA A 890 7.63 14.23 32.47
C ALA A 890 7.82 13.60 33.87
N PRO A 891 7.60 14.35 34.96
CA PRO A 891 7.74 13.84 36.33
C PRO A 891 6.59 12.90 36.77
N TYR A 892 5.45 12.94 36.08
CA TYR A 892 4.27 12.09 36.29
C TYR A 892 3.47 11.98 34.98
N GLY A 893 2.58 10.99 34.88
CA GLY A 893 1.62 10.86 33.78
C GLY A 893 0.18 10.99 34.30
N THR A 894 -0.75 11.37 33.43
CA THR A 894 -2.17 11.50 33.77
C THR A 894 -3.06 10.65 32.87
N ARG A 895 -4.20 10.21 33.39
CA ARG A 895 -5.31 9.63 32.63
C ARG A 895 -6.62 10.25 33.09
N THR A 896 -7.50 10.63 32.18
CA THR A 896 -8.86 11.05 32.54
C THR A 896 -9.83 9.88 32.52
N MET A 897 -10.73 9.84 33.47
CA MET A 897 -11.74 8.79 33.62
C MET A 897 -13.11 9.41 33.88
N LEU A 898 -14.17 8.78 33.38
CA LEU A 898 -15.54 9.11 33.76
C LEU A 898 -15.96 8.28 34.98
N VAL A 899 -16.37 8.96 36.03
CA VAL A 899 -16.90 8.37 37.26
C VAL A 899 -18.37 8.73 37.40
N SER A 900 -19.17 7.75 37.76
CA SER A 900 -20.57 7.94 38.13
C SER A 900 -20.79 7.43 39.55
N ASP A 901 -21.41 8.28 40.37
CA ASP A 901 -21.86 7.89 41.70
C ASP A 901 -23.25 7.27 41.59
N GLY A 902 -23.37 5.97 41.87
CA GLY A 902 -24.67 5.27 41.90
C GLY A 902 -25.64 5.80 42.96
N GLN A 903 -25.13 6.57 43.93
CA GLN A 903 -25.91 7.36 44.88
C GLN A 903 -25.22 8.71 45.11
N PRO A 904 -25.56 9.75 44.33
CA PRO A 904 -24.94 11.06 44.48
C PRO A 904 -25.31 11.69 45.82
N THR A 905 -24.35 12.38 46.42
CA THR A 905 -24.58 13.13 47.67
C THR A 905 -25.52 14.31 47.44
N TYR A 906 -26.24 14.73 48.49
CA TYR A 906 -27.10 15.92 48.47
C TYR A 906 -26.39 17.16 47.90
N ALA A 907 -25.10 17.36 48.26
CA ALA A 907 -24.30 18.47 47.78
C ALA A 907 -24.05 18.42 46.26
N GLN A 908 -23.74 17.23 45.71
CA GLN A 908 -23.57 17.05 44.26
C GLN A 908 -24.87 17.37 43.53
N VAL A 909 -26.01 16.83 44.00
CA VAL A 909 -27.31 17.12 43.38
C VAL A 909 -27.66 18.59 43.50
N ALA A 910 -27.43 19.24 44.64
CA ALA A 910 -27.76 20.66 44.84
C ALA A 910 -27.02 21.60 43.86
N THR A 911 -25.82 21.23 43.41
CA THR A 911 -25.03 22.04 42.45
C THR A 911 -25.48 21.92 40.99
N LEU A 912 -26.31 20.93 40.66
CA LEU A 912 -26.79 20.72 39.29
C LEU A 912 -27.79 21.80 38.85
N PRO A 913 -27.90 22.08 37.53
CA PRO A 913 -28.98 22.89 36.97
C PRO A 913 -30.36 22.35 37.35
N GLN A 914 -31.34 23.23 37.54
CA GLN A 914 -32.67 22.87 38.04
C GLN A 914 -33.37 21.79 37.18
N ASP A 915 -33.18 21.83 35.86
CA ASP A 915 -33.80 20.87 34.93
C ASP A 915 -33.16 19.47 35.01
N GLU A 916 -31.84 19.41 35.21
CA GLU A 916 -31.09 18.16 35.43
C GLU A 916 -31.43 17.56 36.80
N ARG A 917 -31.50 18.39 37.85
CA ARG A 917 -31.97 17.95 39.19
C ARG A 917 -33.35 17.32 39.13
N ARG A 918 -34.28 17.98 38.44
CA ARG A 918 -35.64 17.47 38.28
C ARG A 918 -35.68 16.14 37.55
N SER A 919 -34.92 16.01 36.46
CA SER A 919 -34.90 14.77 35.67
C SER A 919 -34.28 13.61 36.45
N LEU A 920 -33.12 13.83 37.06
CA LEU A 920 -32.41 12.86 37.91
C LEU A 920 -33.32 12.37 39.05
N VAL A 921 -33.82 13.29 39.87
CA VAL A 921 -34.60 12.94 41.06
C VAL A 921 -35.94 12.30 40.69
N ALA A 922 -36.61 12.75 39.62
CA ALA A 922 -37.84 12.13 39.16
C ALA A 922 -37.64 10.70 38.65
N ALA A 923 -36.50 10.42 37.99
CA ALA A 923 -36.18 9.08 37.50
C ALA A 923 -36.05 8.09 38.66
N HIS A 924 -35.27 8.41 39.69
CA HIS A 924 -35.13 7.58 40.88
C HIS A 924 -36.43 7.48 41.69
N LEU A 925 -37.12 8.59 41.90
CA LEU A 925 -38.41 8.58 42.61
C LEU A 925 -39.46 7.74 41.88
N ARG A 926 -39.35 7.49 40.57
CA ARG A 926 -40.30 6.66 39.83
C ARG A 926 -39.88 5.18 39.73
N TRP A 927 -38.60 4.91 39.49
CA TRP A 927 -38.13 3.57 39.09
C TRP A 927 -37.35 2.81 40.17
N ASP A 928 -36.76 3.49 41.14
CA ASP A 928 -35.95 2.83 42.17
C ASP A 928 -36.83 2.04 43.16
N PRO A 929 -36.28 0.97 43.78
CA PRO A 929 -37.00 0.19 44.76
C PRO A 929 -37.20 0.97 46.08
N ALA A 930 -38.18 0.49 46.85
CA ALA A 930 -38.53 0.96 48.19
C ALA A 930 -37.32 1.26 49.11
N SER A 931 -36.31 0.41 49.08
CA SER A 931 -35.14 0.46 49.97
C SER A 931 -34.21 1.65 49.72
N THR A 932 -34.20 2.22 48.52
CA THR A 932 -33.35 3.39 48.18
C THR A 932 -34.14 4.70 48.16
N LEU A 933 -35.46 4.64 48.35
CA LEU A 933 -36.36 5.77 48.23
C LEU A 933 -36.07 6.88 49.26
N GLN A 934 -35.67 6.50 50.47
CA GLN A 934 -35.43 7.43 51.58
C GLN A 934 -34.41 8.52 51.21
N ALA A 935 -33.33 8.14 50.54
CA ALA A 935 -32.29 9.07 50.11
C ALA A 935 -32.81 10.11 49.10
N TRP A 936 -33.68 9.68 48.19
CA TRP A 936 -34.22 10.54 47.13
C TRP A 936 -35.39 11.42 47.57
N VAL A 937 -36.19 10.97 48.54
CA VAL A 937 -37.28 11.77 49.13
C VAL A 937 -36.73 13.03 49.81
N GLY A 938 -35.62 12.93 50.54
CA GLY A 938 -34.96 14.10 51.14
C GLY A 938 -34.36 15.07 50.12
N ILE A 939 -34.02 14.57 48.93
CA ILE A 939 -33.48 15.37 47.81
C ILE A 939 -34.62 15.95 46.93
N ALA A 940 -35.83 15.41 47.01
CA ALA A 940 -36.98 15.84 46.20
C ALA A 940 -37.34 17.32 46.39
N GLU A 941 -37.11 17.88 47.59
CA GLU A 941 -37.29 19.30 47.85
C GLU A 941 -36.37 20.18 47.01
N LEU A 942 -35.10 19.79 46.80
CA LEU A 942 -34.15 20.52 45.93
C LEU A 942 -34.62 20.57 44.47
N ALA A 943 -35.41 19.58 44.06
CA ALA A 943 -35.95 19.45 42.71
C ALA A 943 -37.34 20.08 42.56
N ASP A 944 -37.98 20.54 43.64
CA ASP A 944 -39.36 21.07 43.63
C ASP A 944 -40.34 20.05 43.00
N LEU A 945 -40.21 18.79 43.41
CA LEU A 945 -41.03 17.66 42.94
C LEU A 945 -41.99 17.18 44.03
N GLU A 946 -43.26 17.00 43.67
CA GLU A 946 -44.25 16.40 44.56
C GLU A 946 -44.16 14.86 44.48
N VAL A 947 -43.45 14.25 45.43
CA VAL A 947 -43.14 12.80 45.48
C VAL A 947 -44.35 11.91 45.20
N LEU A 948 -45.52 12.27 45.73
CA LEU A 948 -46.75 11.49 45.63
C LEU A 948 -47.34 11.44 44.21
N THR A 949 -46.95 12.36 43.32
CA THR A 949 -47.47 12.44 41.94
C THR A 949 -46.67 11.60 40.94
N LEU A 950 -45.54 11.03 41.36
CA LEU A 950 -44.58 10.36 40.47
C LEU A 950 -44.70 8.84 40.45
N ARG A 951 -45.41 8.24 41.43
CA ARG A 951 -45.64 6.79 41.56
C ARG A 951 -47.12 6.44 41.44
N ASP A 952 -47.42 5.45 40.60
CA ASP A 952 -48.79 4.96 40.37
C ASP A 952 -49.17 3.77 41.27
N ASP A 953 -48.20 3.18 41.98
CA ASP A 953 -48.40 2.00 42.84
C ASP A 953 -48.73 2.37 44.30
N ALA A 954 -49.79 1.76 44.85
CA ALA A 954 -50.32 2.10 46.18
C ALA A 954 -49.41 1.68 47.35
N GLU A 955 -48.63 0.60 47.21
CA GLU A 955 -47.70 0.14 48.24
C GLU A 955 -46.47 1.07 48.31
N GLN A 956 -45.97 1.47 47.15
CA GLN A 956 -44.87 2.43 47.05
C GLN A 956 -45.28 3.84 47.50
N GLN A 957 -46.53 4.25 47.25
CA GLN A 957 -47.08 5.50 47.79
C GLN A 957 -47.16 5.48 49.32
N ARG A 958 -47.60 4.37 49.93
CA ARG A 958 -47.65 4.20 51.39
C ARG A 958 -46.26 4.31 52.01
N LEU A 959 -45.26 3.69 51.38
CA LEU A 959 -43.87 3.78 51.83
C LEU A 959 -43.30 5.21 51.70
N ALA A 960 -43.58 5.89 50.58
CA ALA A 960 -43.16 7.28 50.40
C ALA A 960 -43.78 8.21 51.46
N LEU A 961 -45.05 7.98 51.84
CA LEU A 961 -45.71 8.71 52.92
C LEU A 961 -45.05 8.45 54.29
N GLY A 962 -44.68 7.21 54.60
CA GLY A 962 -43.94 6.87 55.82
C GLY A 962 -42.56 7.55 55.88
N LEU A 963 -41.82 7.55 54.77
CA LEU A 963 -40.51 8.23 54.68
C LEU A 963 -40.62 9.75 54.77
N LEU A 964 -41.66 10.33 54.17
CA LEU A 964 -41.96 11.76 54.33
C LEU A 964 -42.29 12.10 55.79
N ALA A 965 -42.95 11.21 56.54
CA ALA A 965 -43.24 11.40 57.96
C ALA A 965 -41.97 11.33 58.83
N GLN A 966 -41.00 10.50 58.46
CA GLN A 966 -39.73 10.35 59.18
C GLN A 966 -38.73 11.51 58.95
N GLY A 967 -38.89 12.30 57.88
CA GLY A 967 -37.98 13.39 57.50
C GLY A 967 -38.36 14.80 57.99
N VAL A 968 -39.34 14.94 58.89
CA VAL A 968 -40.08 16.20 59.06
C VAL A 968 -39.43 17.19 60.04
N ALA A 969 -38.60 18.08 59.49
CA ALA A 969 -38.55 19.47 59.96
C ALA A 969 -39.24 20.44 58.97
N SER A 970 -39.33 20.07 57.69
CA SER A 970 -39.88 20.93 56.62
C SER A 970 -41.41 20.85 56.50
N VAL A 971 -42.01 19.66 56.64
CA VAL A 971 -43.45 19.42 56.39
C VAL A 971 -44.35 20.08 57.45
N ALA A 972 -43.95 20.12 58.72
CA ALA A 972 -44.74 20.76 59.79
C ALA A 972 -44.89 22.29 59.62
N GLY A 973 -43.99 22.92 58.83
CA GLY A 973 -44.04 24.35 58.52
C GLY A 973 -44.98 24.71 57.36
N ASP A 974 -45.26 23.77 56.45
CA ASP A 974 -46.10 24.03 55.28
C ASP A 974 -47.59 23.75 55.58
N ARG A 975 -48.30 24.83 55.90
CA ARG A 975 -49.76 24.79 56.17
C ARG A 975 -50.57 24.13 55.06
N ARG A 976 -50.08 24.14 53.81
CA ARG A 976 -50.81 23.58 52.67
C ARG A 976 -50.73 22.06 52.66
N VAL A 977 -49.54 21.51 52.90
CA VAL A 977 -49.31 20.06 53.03
C VAL A 977 -50.03 19.53 54.26
N CYS A 978 -49.88 20.20 55.42
CA CYS A 978 -50.56 19.81 56.65
C CYS A 978 -52.09 19.81 56.53
N ALA A 979 -52.68 20.81 55.86
CA ALA A 979 -54.12 20.87 55.64
C ALA A 979 -54.63 19.78 54.69
N GLY A 980 -53.84 19.46 53.65
CA GLY A 980 -54.16 18.38 52.69
C GLY A 980 -54.12 17.01 53.34
N GLN A 981 -53.05 16.70 54.07
CA GLN A 981 -52.90 15.40 54.74
C GLN A 981 -53.92 15.22 55.88
N ALA A 982 -54.24 16.28 56.63
CA ALA A 982 -55.31 16.23 57.63
C ALA A 982 -56.72 16.06 57.04
N ALA A 983 -56.93 16.38 55.75
CA ALA A 983 -58.17 16.09 55.05
C ALA A 983 -58.18 14.64 54.57
N GLU A 984 -57.10 14.17 53.94
CA GLU A 984 -56.95 12.79 53.46
C GLU A 984 -56.99 11.75 54.60
N ALA A 985 -56.34 12.02 55.74
CA ALA A 985 -56.37 11.16 56.92
C ALA A 985 -57.77 11.02 57.53
N ARG A 986 -58.66 12.02 57.35
CA ARG A 986 -60.07 11.92 57.76
C ARG A 986 -60.91 11.08 56.81
N VAL A 987 -60.53 11.04 55.53
CA VAL A 987 -61.20 10.22 54.51
C VAL A 987 -60.75 8.76 54.63
N HIS A 988 -59.49 8.53 55.01
CA HIS A 988 -58.84 7.22 55.13
C HIS A 988 -58.29 6.98 56.54
N PRO A 989 -59.16 6.83 57.57
CA PRO A 989 -58.74 6.67 58.96
C PRO A 989 -57.97 5.37 59.25
N GLU A 990 -58.09 4.37 58.38
CA GLU A 990 -57.33 3.11 58.42
C GLU A 990 -55.87 3.23 57.97
N ASP A 991 -55.48 4.35 57.34
CA ASP A 991 -54.11 4.57 56.85
C ASP A 991 -53.27 5.30 57.91
N THR A 992 -52.57 4.51 58.74
CA THR A 992 -51.75 5.01 59.84
C THR A 992 -50.63 5.95 59.39
N ALA A 993 -50.12 5.82 58.15
CA ALA A 993 -49.09 6.72 57.61
C ALA A 993 -49.63 8.14 57.35
N ARG A 994 -50.87 8.26 56.85
CA ARG A 994 -51.54 9.55 56.66
C ARG A 994 -51.96 10.16 57.99
N ALA A 995 -52.43 9.34 58.93
CA ALA A 995 -52.74 9.76 60.28
C ALA A 995 -51.50 10.30 61.01
N LEU A 996 -50.34 9.66 60.82
CA LEU A 996 -49.06 10.09 61.38
C LEU A 996 -48.63 11.46 60.84
N LEU A 997 -48.66 11.67 59.52
CA LEU A 997 -48.38 12.99 58.92
C LEU A 997 -49.31 14.09 59.44
N ALA A 998 -50.60 13.79 59.62
CA ALA A 998 -51.54 14.72 60.21
C ALA A 998 -51.25 15.02 61.70
N ALA A 999 -50.83 14.01 62.47
CA ALA A 999 -50.47 14.15 63.89
C ALA A 999 -49.19 14.98 64.08
N ILE A 1000 -48.18 14.79 63.24
CA ILE A 1000 -46.94 15.60 63.24
C ILE A 1000 -47.27 17.10 63.05
N CYS A 1001 -48.14 17.42 62.09
CA CYS A 1001 -48.64 18.79 61.88
C CYS A 1001 -49.43 19.37 63.07
N GLY A 1002 -49.92 18.50 63.94
CA GLY A 1002 -50.66 18.83 65.15
C GLY A 1002 -49.81 19.07 66.40
N GLY A 1003 -48.51 18.78 66.32
CA GLY A 1003 -47.54 18.90 67.39
C GLY A 1003 -47.37 17.63 68.23
N ASP A 1004 -46.34 17.62 69.06
CA ASP A 1004 -45.88 16.47 69.86
C ASP A 1004 -46.99 15.80 70.68
N GLU A 1005 -47.94 16.54 71.24
CA GLU A 1005 -49.07 15.97 71.99
C GLU A 1005 -49.98 15.10 71.10
N GLN A 1006 -50.18 15.47 69.84
CA GLN A 1006 -51.00 14.70 68.90
C GLN A 1006 -50.26 13.45 68.41
N VAL A 1007 -48.94 13.54 68.26
CA VAL A 1007 -48.08 12.38 67.96
C VAL A 1007 -48.12 11.38 69.11
N LEU A 1008 -47.99 11.86 70.36
CA LEU A 1008 -48.09 11.00 71.55
C LEU A 1008 -49.48 10.38 71.71
N ALA A 1009 -50.55 11.14 71.43
CA ALA A 1009 -51.91 10.61 71.45
C ALA A 1009 -52.16 9.55 70.34
N LEU A 1010 -51.57 9.75 69.16
CA LEU A 1010 -51.63 8.77 68.08
C LEU A 1010 -50.86 7.49 68.44
N TRP A 1011 -49.70 7.63 69.08
CA TRP A 1011 -48.92 6.50 69.59
C TRP A 1011 -49.65 5.72 70.68
N GLU A 1012 -50.35 6.40 71.60
CA GLU A 1012 -51.20 5.73 72.60
C GLU A 1012 -52.34 4.93 71.94
N ALA A 1013 -52.88 5.42 70.82
CA ALA A 1013 -53.93 4.73 70.07
C ALA A 1013 -53.38 3.56 69.22
N HIS A 1014 -52.14 3.66 68.75
CA HIS A 1014 -51.47 2.71 67.85
C HIS A 1014 -50.05 2.35 68.33
N PRO A 1015 -49.90 1.70 69.50
CA PRO A 1015 -48.59 1.48 70.12
C PRO A 1015 -47.71 0.45 69.39
N ASP A 1016 -48.31 -0.36 68.52
CA ASP A 1016 -47.65 -1.41 67.73
C ASP A 1016 -47.23 -0.93 66.32
N ASP A 1017 -47.55 0.30 65.94
CA ASP A 1017 -47.10 0.88 64.67
C ASP A 1017 -45.71 1.50 64.86
N ASP A 1018 -44.68 0.89 64.25
CA ASP A 1018 -43.28 1.29 64.44
C ASP A 1018 -42.99 2.70 63.90
N ASP A 1019 -43.71 3.18 62.88
CA ASP A 1019 -43.55 4.53 62.35
C ASP A 1019 -44.12 5.58 63.30
N VAL A 1020 -45.30 5.32 63.86
CA VAL A 1020 -45.92 6.18 64.87
C VAL A 1020 -45.09 6.18 66.16
N ALA A 1021 -44.62 5.01 66.57
CA ALA A 1021 -43.79 4.86 67.76
C ALA A 1021 -42.41 5.49 67.62
N TRP A 1022 -41.83 5.50 66.41
CA TRP A 1022 -40.60 6.22 66.13
C TRP A 1022 -40.75 7.73 66.29
N GLU A 1023 -41.79 8.34 65.73
CA GLU A 1023 -42.03 9.79 65.89
C GLU A 1023 -42.31 10.18 67.35
N ALA A 1024 -42.96 9.28 68.10
CA ALA A 1024 -43.12 9.47 69.55
C ALA A 1024 -41.79 9.51 70.32
N VAL A 1025 -40.69 8.90 69.82
CA VAL A 1025 -39.35 9.02 70.43
C VAL A 1025 -38.90 10.49 70.45
N SER A 1026 -39.05 11.20 69.33
CA SER A 1026 -38.69 12.61 69.21
C SER A 1026 -39.55 13.48 70.13
N ALA A 1027 -40.87 13.27 70.15
CA ALA A 1027 -41.80 13.97 71.03
C ALA A 1027 -41.50 13.76 72.52
N LEU A 1028 -41.17 12.52 72.93
CA LEU A 1028 -40.75 12.21 74.30
C LEU A 1028 -39.43 12.89 74.68
N ALA A 1029 -38.46 12.92 73.76
CA ALA A 1029 -37.18 13.58 73.96
C ALA A 1029 -37.33 15.11 74.09
N GLN A 1030 -38.19 15.73 73.26
CA GLN A 1030 -38.53 17.16 73.37
C GLN A 1030 -39.22 17.49 74.70
N GLY A 1031 -40.06 16.59 75.22
CA GLY A 1031 -40.69 16.67 76.54
C GLY A 1031 -39.78 16.33 77.72
N GLU A 1032 -38.46 16.15 77.51
CA GLU A 1032 -37.46 15.77 78.51
C GLU A 1032 -37.73 14.43 79.22
N ARG A 1033 -38.56 13.56 78.63
CA ARG A 1033 -38.85 12.20 79.12
C ARG A 1033 -37.81 11.21 78.61
N TRP A 1034 -36.54 11.51 78.85
CA TRP A 1034 -35.37 10.85 78.24
C TRP A 1034 -35.34 9.33 78.42
N GLY A 1035 -35.72 8.82 79.60
CA GLY A 1035 -35.75 7.37 79.87
C GLY A 1035 -36.83 6.62 79.08
N GLU A 1036 -37.98 7.25 78.87
CA GLU A 1036 -39.06 6.70 78.04
C GLU A 1036 -38.70 6.76 76.55
N ALA A 1037 -38.11 7.88 76.12
CA ALA A 1037 -37.60 8.04 74.75
C ALA A 1037 -36.53 6.97 74.43
N ALA A 1038 -35.58 6.72 75.34
CA ALA A 1038 -34.54 5.71 75.18
C ALA A 1038 -35.12 4.28 75.10
N SER A 1039 -36.08 3.97 75.97
CA SER A 1039 -36.73 2.66 76.00
C SER A 1039 -37.54 2.41 74.73
N LEU A 1040 -38.24 3.44 74.24
CA LEU A 1040 -39.03 3.36 73.01
C LEU A 1040 -38.11 3.21 71.80
N ALA A 1041 -37.04 4.01 71.69
CA ALA A 1041 -36.05 3.94 70.62
C ALA A 1041 -35.37 2.56 70.53
N ALA A 1042 -35.05 1.94 71.68
CA ALA A 1042 -34.50 0.59 71.73
C ALA A 1042 -35.46 -0.48 71.17
N ARG A 1043 -36.78 -0.26 71.26
CA ARG A 1043 -37.81 -1.18 70.75
C ARG A 1043 -38.01 -1.07 69.25
N VAL A 1044 -38.15 0.16 68.74
CA VAL A 1044 -38.53 0.41 67.33
C VAL A 1044 -37.34 0.42 66.36
N GLY A 1045 -36.11 0.33 66.88
CA GLY A 1045 -34.89 0.20 66.11
C GLY A 1045 -34.07 1.49 66.06
N THR A 1046 -32.75 1.35 66.19
CA THR A 1046 -31.79 2.46 66.32
C THR A 1046 -31.25 2.98 64.98
N GLU A 1047 -31.63 2.36 63.87
CA GLU A 1047 -31.09 2.64 62.53
C GLU A 1047 -31.78 3.84 61.83
N ARG A 1048 -32.95 4.29 62.33
CA ARG A 1048 -33.80 5.29 61.67
C ARG A 1048 -33.26 6.74 61.74
N ASP A 1049 -32.81 7.18 62.91
CA ASP A 1049 -32.01 8.41 63.10
C ASP A 1049 -30.93 8.13 64.15
N PRO A 1050 -29.75 7.67 63.71
CA PRO A 1050 -28.64 7.40 64.60
C PRO A 1050 -28.23 8.62 65.44
N GLY A 1051 -28.42 9.84 64.92
CA GLY A 1051 -28.06 11.09 65.58
C GLY A 1051 -28.97 11.42 66.77
N LEU A 1052 -30.29 11.33 66.61
CA LEU A 1052 -31.25 11.51 67.71
C LEU A 1052 -31.05 10.44 68.79
N VAL A 1053 -30.86 9.19 68.38
CA VAL A 1053 -30.54 8.07 69.26
C VAL A 1053 -29.27 8.33 70.07
N LEU A 1054 -28.21 8.84 69.42
CA LEU A 1054 -26.95 9.20 70.07
C LEU A 1054 -27.15 10.29 71.12
N ARG A 1055 -27.93 11.32 70.80
CA ARG A 1055 -28.25 12.44 71.70
C ARG A 1055 -29.04 11.97 72.93
N ILE A 1056 -30.03 11.10 72.73
CA ILE A 1056 -30.81 10.48 73.82
C ILE A 1056 -29.89 9.63 74.71
N ALA A 1057 -29.04 8.78 74.12
CA ALA A 1057 -28.09 7.95 74.86
C ALA A 1057 -27.11 8.78 75.71
N ARG A 1058 -26.59 9.89 75.17
CA ARG A 1058 -25.71 10.82 75.92
C ARG A 1058 -26.42 11.57 77.04
N MET A 1059 -27.71 11.87 76.87
CA MET A 1059 -28.52 12.52 77.90
C MET A 1059 -28.90 11.59 79.06
N VAL A 1060 -29.13 10.29 78.80
CA VAL A 1060 -29.46 9.29 79.83
C VAL A 1060 -28.19 8.72 80.50
N GLY A 1061 -27.04 8.75 79.83
CA GLY A 1061 -25.77 8.23 80.36
C GLY A 1061 -25.77 6.71 80.53
N ALA A 1062 -24.90 6.19 81.42
CA ALA A 1062 -24.69 4.75 81.65
C ALA A 1062 -25.92 3.95 82.15
N GLU A 1063 -27.07 4.61 82.33
CA GLU A 1063 -28.36 3.99 82.67
C GLU A 1063 -29.19 3.58 81.45
N ALA A 1064 -28.67 3.74 80.22
CA ALA A 1064 -29.38 3.32 79.02
C ALA A 1064 -29.56 1.78 78.99
N PRO A 1065 -30.80 1.25 78.84
CA PRO A 1065 -30.99 -0.16 78.50
C PRO A 1065 -30.30 -0.43 77.16
N ALA A 1066 -29.62 -1.56 77.03
CA ALA A 1066 -28.73 -1.92 75.92
C ALA A 1066 -29.30 -1.60 74.52
N MET A 1067 -29.11 -0.36 74.06
CA MET A 1067 -29.36 0.05 72.69
C MET A 1067 -28.28 -0.64 71.86
N ALA A 1068 -28.67 -1.50 70.92
CA ALA A 1068 -27.76 -2.17 70.01
C ALA A 1068 -27.24 -1.15 68.98
N LEU A 1069 -26.38 -0.24 69.43
CA LEU A 1069 -25.73 0.74 68.56
C LEU A 1069 -24.69 0.02 67.68
N ASP A 1070 -24.63 0.41 66.40
CA ASP A 1070 -23.60 -0.05 65.48
C ASP A 1070 -22.19 0.19 66.08
N PRO A 1071 -21.25 -0.76 65.95
CA PRO A 1071 -19.85 -0.57 66.33
C PRO A 1071 -19.21 0.72 65.81
N ALA A 1072 -19.58 1.20 64.62
CA ALA A 1072 -19.12 2.47 64.07
C ALA A 1072 -19.60 3.68 64.90
N PHE A 1073 -20.85 3.64 65.40
CA PHE A 1073 -21.41 4.68 66.27
C PHE A 1073 -20.88 4.61 67.71
N LEU A 1074 -20.58 3.40 68.21
CA LEU A 1074 -19.87 3.23 69.49
C LEU A 1074 -18.47 3.87 69.45
N GLY A 1075 -17.78 3.78 68.31
CA GLY A 1075 -16.51 4.47 68.07
C GLY A 1075 -16.63 5.99 68.22
N ILE A 1076 -17.72 6.59 67.73
CA ILE A 1076 -17.99 8.03 67.83
C ILE A 1076 -18.28 8.47 69.28
N LEU A 1077 -19.05 7.68 70.03
CA LEU A 1077 -19.28 7.93 71.46
C LEU A 1077 -17.98 7.86 72.27
N ALA A 1078 -17.09 6.95 71.88
CA ALA A 1078 -15.81 6.75 72.54
C ALA A 1078 -14.76 7.85 72.22
N ILE A 1079 -14.96 8.70 71.19
CA ILE A 1079 -13.98 9.75 70.82
C ILE A 1079 -13.69 10.71 71.98
N GLU A 1080 -14.69 11.01 72.81
CA GLU A 1080 -14.52 11.96 73.92
C GLU A 1080 -13.98 11.31 75.21
N ASP A 1081 -14.17 9.99 75.38
CA ASP A 1081 -13.88 9.26 76.61
C ASP A 1081 -12.66 8.31 76.49
N ASP A 1082 -12.26 7.93 75.26
CA ASP A 1082 -11.14 7.04 74.95
C ASP A 1082 -10.31 7.55 73.73
N PRO A 1083 -9.12 8.16 73.97
CA PRO A 1083 -8.26 8.72 72.92
C PRO A 1083 -7.58 7.67 72.01
N GLU A 1084 -7.65 6.38 72.34
CA GLU A 1084 -7.13 5.30 71.50
C GLU A 1084 -8.20 4.80 70.52
N ALA A 1085 -9.45 4.68 70.98
CA ALA A 1085 -10.62 4.46 70.12
C ALA A 1085 -10.81 5.61 69.11
N ALA A 1086 -10.56 6.85 69.53
CA ALA A 1086 -10.62 8.04 68.69
C ALA A 1086 -9.64 7.99 67.49
N ARG A 1087 -8.43 7.46 67.70
CA ARG A 1087 -7.41 7.29 66.64
C ARG A 1087 -7.73 6.16 65.67
N SER A 1088 -8.44 5.12 66.12
CA SER A 1088 -8.86 4.03 65.24
C SER A 1088 -10.00 4.47 64.31
N ALA A 1089 -10.95 5.27 64.82
CA ALA A 1089 -12.03 5.85 64.01
C ALA A 1089 -11.51 6.89 62.99
N ALA A 1090 -10.47 7.66 63.35
CA ALA A 1090 -9.84 8.66 62.50
C ALA A 1090 -9.23 8.10 61.19
N ARG A 1091 -8.85 6.81 61.13
CA ARG A 1091 -8.33 6.19 59.89
C ARG A 1091 -9.40 6.01 58.81
N ALA A 1092 -10.68 6.03 59.18
CA ALA A 1092 -11.80 5.84 58.26
C ALA A 1092 -12.43 7.17 57.82
N ALA A 1093 -12.29 8.24 58.63
CA ALA A 1093 -12.83 9.58 58.36
C ALA A 1093 -11.84 10.66 58.87
N PRO A 1094 -11.09 11.33 57.98
CA PRO A 1094 -10.07 12.30 58.35
C PRO A 1094 -10.60 13.50 59.15
N GLU A 1095 -11.88 13.85 59.01
CA GLU A 1095 -12.48 14.97 59.76
C GLU A 1095 -12.57 14.70 61.28
N LEU A 1096 -12.67 13.43 61.68
CA LEU A 1096 -12.72 13.02 63.10
C LEU A 1096 -11.34 12.98 63.76
N GLU A 1097 -10.26 12.98 62.96
CA GLU A 1097 -8.88 13.02 63.46
C GLU A 1097 -8.60 14.29 64.26
N LEU A 1098 -9.15 15.43 63.81
CA LEU A 1098 -8.91 16.72 64.43
C LEU A 1098 -9.53 16.81 65.83
N VAL A 1099 -10.74 16.27 66.00
CA VAL A 1099 -11.43 16.15 67.30
C VAL A 1099 -10.67 15.21 68.23
N ALA A 1100 -10.17 14.08 67.71
CA ALA A 1100 -9.37 13.12 68.48
C ALA A 1100 -8.04 13.72 68.97
N LEU A 1101 -7.37 14.53 68.14
CA LEU A 1101 -6.12 15.22 68.51
C LEU A 1101 -6.34 16.25 69.62
N LEU A 1102 -7.42 17.03 69.55
CA LEU A 1102 -7.79 17.99 70.60
C LEU A 1102 -8.16 17.29 71.91
N ALA A 1103 -8.95 16.20 71.85
CA ALA A 1103 -9.25 15.37 73.02
C ALA A 1103 -7.99 14.74 73.64
N GLY A 1104 -7.00 14.40 72.81
CA GLY A 1104 -5.69 13.90 73.22
C GLY A 1104 -4.72 14.95 73.78
N GLY A 1105 -5.13 16.22 73.90
CA GLY A 1105 -4.32 17.30 74.46
C GLY A 1105 -3.30 17.92 73.49
N VAL A 1106 -3.45 17.71 72.18
CA VAL A 1106 -2.59 18.34 71.17
C VAL A 1106 -2.98 19.82 71.03
N PRO A 1107 -2.02 20.76 71.00
CA PRO A 1107 -2.32 22.18 70.80
C PRO A 1107 -3.09 22.41 69.48
N ALA A 1108 -4.07 23.31 69.51
CA ALA A 1108 -4.96 23.60 68.38
C ALA A 1108 -4.24 23.89 67.06
N GLU A 1109 -3.12 24.63 67.12
CA GLU A 1109 -2.28 24.96 65.96
C GLU A 1109 -1.67 23.71 65.32
N ALA A 1110 -1.20 22.77 66.15
CA ALA A 1110 -0.61 21.52 65.69
C ALA A 1110 -1.68 20.55 65.15
N ALA A 1111 -2.87 20.53 65.77
CA ALA A 1111 -4.00 19.74 65.29
C ALA A 1111 -4.48 20.25 63.90
N LEU A 1112 -4.64 21.56 63.73
CA LEU A 1112 -4.99 22.18 62.44
C LEU A 1112 -3.92 21.97 61.37
N GLY A 1113 -2.63 22.02 61.74
CA GLY A 1113 -1.53 21.78 60.80
C GLY A 1113 -1.38 20.32 60.35
N ALA A 1114 -1.90 19.37 61.12
CA ALA A 1114 -1.88 17.94 60.77
C ALA A 1114 -3.02 17.53 59.82
N ALA A 1115 -4.11 18.30 59.78
CA ALA A 1115 -5.26 18.00 58.92
C ALA A 1115 -5.08 18.49 57.47
N PRO A 1116 -5.77 17.86 56.49
CA PRO A 1116 -5.82 18.35 55.11
C PRO A 1116 -6.26 19.83 55.06
N PRO A 1117 -5.74 20.65 54.13
CA PRO A 1117 -5.98 22.10 54.11
C PRO A 1117 -7.47 22.50 54.08
N ASP A 1118 -8.30 21.73 53.41
CA ASP A 1118 -9.73 21.99 53.28
C ASP A 1118 -10.48 21.67 54.59
N VAL A 1119 -10.12 20.57 55.25
CA VAL A 1119 -10.64 20.17 56.58
C VAL A 1119 -10.17 21.17 57.65
N ALA A 1120 -8.89 21.56 57.62
CA ALA A 1120 -8.33 22.54 58.54
C ALA A 1120 -8.96 23.94 58.36
N ARG A 1121 -9.42 24.29 57.16
CA ARG A 1121 -10.16 25.53 56.91
C ARG A 1121 -11.60 25.41 57.42
N GLN A 1122 -12.28 24.31 57.10
CA GLN A 1122 -13.67 24.07 57.49
C GLN A 1122 -13.87 24.07 59.00
N PHE A 1123 -13.03 23.35 59.75
CA PHE A 1123 -13.20 23.18 61.20
C PHE A 1123 -12.55 24.26 62.06
N ARG A 1124 -11.79 25.19 61.48
CA ARG A 1124 -11.11 26.27 62.21
C ARG A 1124 -12.03 27.07 63.12
N PRO A 1125 -13.27 27.43 62.74
CA PRO A 1125 -14.18 28.16 63.62
C PRO A 1125 -14.50 27.43 64.92
N LEU A 1126 -14.73 26.10 64.85
CA LEU A 1126 -15.00 25.27 66.03
C LEU A 1126 -13.74 25.11 66.89
N VAL A 1127 -12.58 24.93 66.27
CA VAL A 1127 -11.31 24.88 67.01
C VAL A 1127 -11.05 26.20 67.72
N ALA A 1128 -11.16 27.33 67.03
CA ALA A 1128 -10.92 28.66 67.60
C ALA A 1128 -11.87 29.01 68.76
N ALA A 1129 -13.11 28.52 68.71
CA ALA A 1129 -14.09 28.70 69.78
C ALA A 1129 -13.91 27.73 70.98
N SER A 1130 -12.92 26.83 70.93
CA SER A 1130 -12.61 25.90 72.02
C SER A 1130 -11.91 26.59 73.20
N ASP A 1131 -12.00 25.96 74.38
CA ASP A 1131 -11.34 26.47 75.59
C ASP A 1131 -9.81 26.45 75.42
N GLY A 1132 -9.12 27.54 75.79
CA GLY A 1132 -7.64 27.58 75.86
C GLY A 1132 -6.88 27.77 74.55
N VAL A 1133 -7.55 28.15 73.45
CA VAL A 1133 -6.91 28.36 72.14
C VAL A 1133 -6.20 29.71 72.02
N SER A 1134 -5.08 29.74 71.29
CA SER A 1134 -4.22 30.92 71.09
C SER A 1134 -4.85 31.98 70.17
N GLY A 1135 -4.46 33.24 70.39
CA GLY A 1135 -4.94 34.40 69.62
C GLY A 1135 -4.80 34.29 68.09
N PRO A 1136 -3.68 33.79 67.52
CA PRO A 1136 -3.53 33.72 66.06
C PRO A 1136 -4.57 32.84 65.35
N VAL A 1137 -4.99 31.75 65.99
CA VAL A 1137 -6.04 30.85 65.43
C VAL A 1137 -7.41 31.51 65.52
N VAL A 1138 -7.66 32.27 66.60
CA VAL A 1138 -8.89 33.05 66.80
C VAL A 1138 -9.01 34.17 65.76
N ASP A 1139 -7.94 34.95 65.56
CA ASP A 1139 -7.90 36.05 64.59
C ASP A 1139 -8.16 35.51 63.17
N GLN A 1140 -7.50 34.42 62.79
CA GLN A 1140 -7.67 33.81 61.48
C GLN A 1140 -9.08 33.23 61.27
N ALA A 1141 -9.71 32.69 62.31
CA ALA A 1141 -11.10 32.21 62.22
C ALA A 1141 -12.09 33.37 62.03
N LEU A 1142 -11.85 34.53 62.66
CA LEU A 1142 -12.68 35.72 62.50
C LEU A 1142 -12.50 36.38 61.12
N GLU A 1143 -11.28 36.38 60.56
CA GLU A 1143 -11.04 36.86 59.19
C GLU A 1143 -11.76 36.02 58.12
N GLU A 1144 -11.84 34.71 58.34
CA GLU A 1144 -12.49 33.77 57.41
C GLU A 1144 -14.00 33.58 57.66
N ALA A 1145 -14.59 34.33 58.61
CA ALA A 1145 -15.98 34.15 59.06
C ALA A 1145 -17.02 34.27 57.93
N GLY A 1146 -16.76 35.09 56.90
CA GLY A 1146 -17.65 35.23 55.73
C GLY A 1146 -17.67 34.02 54.79
N GLY A 1147 -16.74 33.07 54.96
CA GLY A 1147 -16.66 31.82 54.19
C GLY A 1147 -17.41 30.64 54.80
N VAL A 1148 -18.04 30.82 55.96
CA VAL A 1148 -18.68 29.74 56.70
C VAL A 1148 -19.95 29.25 56.00
N ARG A 1149 -20.10 27.93 55.90
CA ARG A 1149 -21.22 27.27 55.21
C ARG A 1149 -22.07 26.35 56.08
N HIS A 1150 -21.61 26.01 57.29
CA HIS A 1150 -22.33 25.13 58.21
C HIS A 1150 -22.83 25.88 59.45
N LEU A 1151 -23.95 25.40 60.00
CA LEU A 1151 -24.63 26.03 61.13
C LEU A 1151 -23.78 26.00 62.41
N SER A 1152 -23.05 24.91 62.63
CA SER A 1152 -22.16 24.71 63.79
C SER A 1152 -21.00 25.71 63.77
N ASP A 1153 -20.34 25.86 62.63
CA ASP A 1153 -19.25 26.81 62.41
C ASP A 1153 -19.75 28.27 62.55
N ALA A 1154 -20.94 28.56 62.01
CA ALA A 1154 -21.55 29.88 62.11
C ALA A 1154 -21.90 30.22 63.57
N THR A 1155 -22.41 29.24 64.31
CA THR A 1155 -22.70 29.36 65.75
C THR A 1155 -21.41 29.65 66.52
N ALA A 1156 -20.34 28.91 66.25
CA ALA A 1156 -19.05 29.04 66.91
C ALA A 1156 -18.37 30.38 66.61
N VAL A 1157 -18.27 30.78 65.34
CA VAL A 1157 -17.62 32.03 64.95
C VAL A 1157 -18.40 33.26 65.42
N ALA A 1158 -19.74 33.20 65.42
CA ALA A 1158 -20.56 34.30 65.91
C ALA A 1158 -20.42 34.46 67.43
N ALA A 1159 -20.43 33.36 68.19
CA ALA A 1159 -20.22 33.39 69.62
C ALA A 1159 -18.79 33.85 69.98
N LEU A 1160 -17.80 33.41 69.19
CA LEU A 1160 -16.40 33.83 69.32
C LEU A 1160 -16.23 35.33 69.08
N ALA A 1161 -16.86 35.89 68.05
CA ALA A 1161 -16.82 37.34 67.78
C ALA A 1161 -17.33 38.15 68.98
N VAL A 1162 -18.45 37.74 69.57
CA VAL A 1162 -19.00 38.38 70.78
C VAL A 1162 -18.05 38.25 71.98
N ARG A 1163 -17.41 37.09 72.17
CA ARG A 1163 -16.43 36.86 73.24
C ARG A 1163 -15.24 37.83 73.13
N GLU A 1164 -14.72 38.02 71.92
CA GLU A 1164 -13.58 38.91 71.61
C GLU A 1164 -13.98 40.39 71.45
N GLY A 1165 -15.27 40.73 71.58
CA GLY A 1165 -15.76 42.10 71.50
C GLY A 1165 -15.87 42.67 70.08
N THR A 1166 -15.92 41.82 69.05
CA THR A 1166 -16.14 42.19 67.65
C THR A 1166 -17.57 41.89 67.21
N PRO A 1167 -18.14 42.65 66.25
CA PRO A 1167 -19.47 42.34 65.72
C PRO A 1167 -19.43 41.04 64.90
N PRO A 1168 -20.40 40.12 65.07
CA PRO A 1168 -20.45 38.89 64.29
C PRO A 1168 -20.63 39.15 62.79
N ASP A 1169 -20.02 38.30 61.96
CA ASP A 1169 -20.10 38.41 60.50
C ASP A 1169 -21.55 38.28 59.98
N PRO A 1170 -21.98 39.11 59.00
CA PRO A 1170 -23.34 39.08 58.47
C PRO A 1170 -23.74 37.73 57.86
N THR A 1171 -22.83 37.03 57.19
CA THR A 1171 -23.09 35.73 56.54
C THR A 1171 -23.33 34.65 57.58
N ALA A 1172 -22.52 34.62 58.66
CA ALA A 1172 -22.74 33.72 59.78
C ALA A 1172 -24.08 34.01 60.48
N LEU A 1173 -24.42 35.29 60.70
CA LEU A 1173 -25.69 35.68 61.31
C LEU A 1173 -26.91 35.35 60.44
N ASP A 1174 -26.81 35.51 59.12
CA ASP A 1174 -27.89 35.14 58.21
C ASP A 1174 -28.08 33.64 58.18
N LEU A 1175 -27.00 32.85 58.13
CA LEU A 1175 -27.09 31.40 58.20
C LEU A 1175 -27.76 30.95 59.50
N LEU A 1176 -27.43 31.58 60.64
CA LEU A 1176 -28.10 31.34 61.91
C LEU A 1176 -29.57 31.79 61.88
N ARG A 1177 -29.91 32.96 61.33
CA ARG A 1177 -31.29 33.46 61.30
C ARG A 1177 -32.24 32.60 60.48
N HIS A 1178 -31.76 32.02 59.39
CA HIS A 1178 -32.55 31.17 58.50
C HIS A 1178 -32.69 29.74 59.00
N ALA A 1179 -31.91 29.35 60.03
CA ALA A 1179 -32.07 28.03 60.65
C ALA A 1179 -33.33 27.96 61.53
N PRO A 1180 -33.98 26.78 61.62
CA PRO A 1180 -35.08 26.55 62.57
C PRO A 1180 -34.65 26.89 64.00
N GLY A 1181 -35.48 27.71 64.68
CA GLY A 1181 -35.18 28.23 66.02
C GLY A 1181 -33.98 29.18 66.11
N GLY A 1182 -33.34 29.49 64.97
CA GLY A 1182 -32.13 30.30 64.87
C GLY A 1182 -32.25 31.71 65.43
N ALA A 1183 -33.43 32.33 65.36
CA ALA A 1183 -33.68 33.62 66.01
C ALA A 1183 -33.47 33.57 67.54
N ARG A 1184 -33.76 32.41 68.17
CA ARG A 1184 -33.51 32.20 69.61
C ARG A 1184 -32.01 32.02 69.91
N VAL A 1185 -31.28 31.35 69.01
CA VAL A 1185 -29.81 31.21 69.11
C VAL A 1185 -29.12 32.56 68.92
N VAL A 1186 -29.55 33.36 67.94
CA VAL A 1186 -29.03 34.72 67.70
C VAL A 1186 -29.32 35.64 68.88
N ALA A 1187 -30.48 35.51 69.54
CA ALA A 1187 -30.77 36.28 70.76
C ALA A 1187 -29.83 35.95 71.93
N ALA A 1188 -29.23 34.75 71.94
CA ALA A 1188 -28.24 34.35 72.93
C ALA A 1188 -26.84 34.93 72.67
N LEU A 1189 -26.58 35.60 71.53
CA LEU A 1189 -25.31 36.29 71.25
C LEU A 1189 -25.16 37.64 72.00
N ASP A 1190 -26.09 37.97 72.90
CA ASP A 1190 -26.07 39.18 73.71
C ASP A 1190 -25.52 38.85 75.11
N ARG A 1191 -24.28 39.29 75.38
CA ARG A 1191 -23.57 39.02 76.64
C ARG A 1191 -24.33 39.54 77.87
N ASP A 1192 -25.02 40.68 77.78
CA ASP A 1192 -25.75 41.27 78.90
C ASP A 1192 -26.99 40.44 79.26
N ARG A 1193 -27.65 39.87 78.26
CA ARG A 1193 -28.80 38.96 78.46
C ARG A 1193 -28.35 37.64 79.08
N LEU A 1194 -27.25 37.07 78.59
CA LEU A 1194 -26.68 35.83 79.12
C LEU A 1194 -26.25 35.95 80.59
N ALA A 1195 -25.76 37.13 81.00
CA ALA A 1195 -25.40 37.40 82.40
C ALA A 1195 -26.61 37.47 83.34
N THR A 1196 -27.85 37.57 82.82
CA THR A 1196 -29.07 37.60 83.63
C THR A 1196 -29.46 36.19 84.09
N PRO A 1197 -29.50 35.89 85.41
CA PRO A 1197 -29.79 34.54 85.91
C PRO A 1197 -31.15 34.02 85.41
N GLY A 1198 -31.16 32.83 84.83
CA GLY A 1198 -32.39 32.13 84.39
C GLY A 1198 -33.01 32.64 83.08
N TRP A 1199 -32.50 33.72 82.48
CA TRP A 1199 -33.06 34.27 81.22
C TRP A 1199 -33.03 33.26 80.08
N LEU A 1200 -31.89 32.57 79.91
CA LEU A 1200 -31.72 31.61 78.82
C LEU A 1200 -32.68 30.41 78.96
N ASP A 1201 -32.93 29.95 80.18
CA ASP A 1201 -33.87 28.85 80.46
C ASP A 1201 -35.30 29.21 80.05
N GLU A 1202 -35.73 30.42 80.38
CA GLU A 1202 -37.06 30.92 80.01
C GLU A 1202 -37.18 31.17 78.51
N HIS A 1203 -36.16 31.74 77.88
CA HIS A 1203 -36.13 32.01 76.44
C HIS A 1203 -36.22 30.73 75.59
N LEU A 1204 -35.67 29.62 76.11
CA LEU A 1204 -35.63 28.34 75.43
C LEU A 1204 -36.82 27.42 75.76
N ARG A 1205 -37.80 27.85 76.55
CA ARG A 1205 -39.02 27.04 76.76
C ARG A 1205 -39.71 26.72 75.42
N GLY A 1206 -39.99 25.44 75.19
CA GLY A 1206 -40.60 24.94 73.95
C GLY A 1206 -39.74 25.12 72.69
N ALA A 1207 -38.43 25.33 72.84
CA ALA A 1207 -37.50 25.21 71.72
C ALA A 1207 -37.16 23.73 71.47
N ASP A 1208 -36.90 23.38 70.21
CA ASP A 1208 -36.39 22.05 69.87
C ASP A 1208 -35.00 21.80 70.48
N LEU A 1209 -34.62 20.52 70.56
CA LEU A 1209 -33.38 20.10 71.20
C LEU A 1209 -32.12 20.73 70.58
N GLY A 1210 -32.09 20.88 69.26
CA GLY A 1210 -30.95 21.46 68.54
C GLY A 1210 -30.79 22.95 68.81
N THR A 1211 -31.90 23.70 68.79
CA THR A 1211 -31.93 25.13 69.14
C THR A 1211 -31.51 25.36 70.58
N ARG A 1212 -32.01 24.53 71.51
CA ARG A 1212 -31.66 24.61 72.92
C ARG A 1212 -30.16 24.37 73.12
N ALA A 1213 -29.62 23.31 72.53
CA ALA A 1213 -28.21 22.96 72.63
C ALA A 1213 -27.27 24.02 72.02
N ARG A 1214 -27.60 24.57 70.84
CA ARG A 1214 -26.81 25.65 70.21
C ARG A 1214 -26.84 26.94 71.01
N ALA A 1215 -27.98 27.33 71.56
CA ALA A 1215 -28.07 28.53 72.40
C ALA A 1215 -27.28 28.38 73.72
N ARG A 1216 -27.28 27.18 74.32
CA ARG A 1216 -26.41 26.83 75.46
C ARG A 1216 -24.94 26.90 75.09
N LEU A 1217 -24.56 26.40 73.91
CA LEU A 1217 -23.20 26.48 73.41
C LEU A 1217 -22.74 27.93 73.24
N VAL A 1218 -23.57 28.79 72.62
CA VAL A 1218 -23.29 30.23 72.51
C VAL A 1218 -23.01 30.82 73.90
N GLY A 1219 -23.87 30.51 74.89
CA GLY A 1219 -23.66 30.91 76.27
C GLY A 1219 -22.32 30.44 76.86
N CYS A 1220 -21.92 29.20 76.58
CA CYS A 1220 -20.64 28.64 77.05
C CYS A 1220 -19.44 29.34 76.43
N VAL A 1221 -19.48 29.64 75.12
CA VAL A 1221 -18.38 30.31 74.43
C VAL A 1221 -18.29 31.79 74.84
N VAL A 1222 -19.43 32.51 74.89
CA VAL A 1222 -19.46 33.96 75.20
C VAL A 1222 -19.06 34.25 76.65
N LEU A 1223 -19.53 33.44 77.61
CA LEU A 1223 -19.22 33.63 79.04
C LEU A 1223 -17.94 32.91 79.48
N GLY A 1224 -17.43 31.95 78.71
CA GLY A 1224 -16.22 31.20 79.05
C GLY A 1224 -16.38 30.41 80.36
N GLU A 1225 -15.48 30.65 81.33
CA GLU A 1225 -15.51 30.01 82.64
C GLU A 1225 -16.71 30.44 83.50
N ASP A 1226 -17.32 31.59 83.21
CA ASP A 1226 -18.48 32.11 83.97
C ASP A 1226 -19.80 31.41 83.60
N ALA A 1227 -19.81 30.53 82.59
CA ALA A 1227 -20.99 29.79 82.16
C ALA A 1227 -21.39 28.70 83.17
N PRO A 1228 -22.69 28.53 83.49
CA PRO A 1228 -23.15 27.43 84.35
C PRO A 1228 -22.73 26.04 83.84
N ALA A 1229 -22.24 25.18 84.74
CA ALA A 1229 -21.82 23.82 84.41
C ALA A 1229 -22.94 22.96 83.77
N SER A 1230 -24.21 23.27 84.08
CA SER A 1230 -25.36 22.61 83.45
C SER A 1230 -25.48 22.93 81.94
N TRP A 1231 -25.11 24.14 81.51
CA TRP A 1231 -25.13 24.52 80.09
C TRP A 1231 -24.07 23.77 79.31
N ARG A 1232 -22.86 23.65 79.89
CA ARG A 1232 -21.76 22.85 79.32
C ARG A 1232 -22.20 21.39 79.18
N ARG A 1233 -22.76 20.78 80.24
CA ARG A 1233 -23.24 19.40 80.20
C ARG A 1233 -24.29 19.17 79.11
N GLU A 1234 -25.29 20.05 79.04
CA GLU A 1234 -26.38 19.93 78.07
C GLU A 1234 -25.91 20.14 76.63
N ALA A 1235 -25.08 21.15 76.37
CA ALA A 1235 -24.48 21.37 75.06
C ALA A 1235 -23.57 20.20 74.64
N ARG A 1236 -22.80 19.63 75.58
CA ARG A 1236 -21.97 18.45 75.32
C ARG A 1236 -22.78 17.21 74.98
N ALA A 1237 -23.89 16.95 75.68
CA ALA A 1237 -24.70 15.76 75.46
C ALA A 1237 -25.52 15.85 74.17
N LEU A 1238 -26.08 17.03 73.85
CA LEU A 1238 -26.98 17.21 72.71
C LEU A 1238 -26.27 17.57 71.40
N LEU A 1239 -25.06 18.16 71.43
CA LEU A 1239 -24.27 18.43 70.22
C LEU A 1239 -23.17 17.37 70.07
N LEU A 1240 -23.04 16.82 68.86
CA LEU A 1240 -22.02 15.83 68.54
C LEU A 1240 -20.62 16.47 68.49
N PRO A 1241 -19.53 15.69 68.60
CA PRO A 1241 -18.18 16.23 68.74
C PRO A 1241 -17.75 17.16 67.58
N TRP A 1242 -18.28 16.97 66.37
CA TRP A 1242 -18.04 17.84 65.20
C TRP A 1242 -19.04 19.00 65.07
N GLU A 1243 -20.06 19.10 65.92
CA GLU A 1243 -21.05 20.18 65.92
C GLU A 1243 -20.73 21.30 66.92
N ARG A 1244 -19.68 21.13 67.73
CA ARG A 1244 -19.34 22.03 68.83
C ARG A 1244 -17.83 22.20 68.97
N PRO A 1245 -17.36 23.33 69.53
CA PRO A 1245 -16.00 23.44 70.02
C PRO A 1245 -15.71 22.44 71.14
N TRP A 1246 -14.43 22.19 71.37
CA TRP A 1246 -13.98 21.44 72.54
C TRP A 1246 -14.19 22.28 73.80
N LEU A 1247 -15.09 21.79 74.66
CA LEU A 1247 -15.43 22.37 75.96
C LEU A 1247 -14.87 21.46 77.04
N HIS A 1248 -14.06 21.99 77.96
CA HIS A 1248 -13.57 21.21 79.08
C HIS A 1248 -14.74 20.77 79.99
N PRO A 1249 -14.70 19.53 80.53
CA PRO A 1249 -15.73 18.99 81.42
C PRO A 1249 -16.04 19.83 82.64
#